data_AF-A0A933NIR4-F1
#
_entry.id   AF-A0A933NIR4-F1
#
_cell.length_a   1.000
_cell.length_b   1.000
_cell.length_c   1.000
_cell.angle_alpha   90.00
_cell.angle_beta   90.00
_cell.angle_gamma   90.00
#
_symmetry.space_group_name_H-M   'P 1'
#
loop_
_entity.id
_entity.type
_entity.pdbx_description
1 polymer ?
#
loop_
_entity_poly.entity_id
_entity_poly.type
_entity_poly.pdbx_seq_one_letter_code
_entity_poly.pdbx_strand_id
1 'polypeptide(L)'
;MPKATVLLVAFCLVAALPRPAAAAPHIGYVYPAGGARGTTVRVAIGGQNLVDVKSVLVEGGGVQARVVSHLPQLLPSLKLLATVMSIKLSAPRSVSTTGLPAPGAPDREHPLVHSLRSLSSAEVTQVIDRLRDPRKRQPMAQIAETLLVDLCIASDAEPGLRELRGSGPAGLTNRLVFEIGTRLELSEREPNDPDRTALRQLTIPATINGQILPGDADCFLFVARRGQRFRFDVRARRLLPFLADAVPGWFEPLLTVTDGSGREIASSDGCGIDPDPLLFFDSPADGTFRLTLRDVLYRGRFDFAYRLTVDDVSAPTDHWPRDPERPWNDEPLAELRGPGVVPAPIVPAAPDLPVVREAPPKAGAQDVSVPVAIAGCIDAPGAVDRYRFRGRAGERLVIDVVARRAWSPLDSTIELEAPDGRILASNDDHPRLNVGLLTHHADSHLDLVLPADGLYTVSIADAQVHGGLAYTYQLRLSPPRPGFTVYVVPSAIEVLAGPAVPLGFLVERHDGYQGEIELALQQPPDGWRLAGGRIPAGADSVRATLALPPGSIEAPLPLRLVATGMVGSRRVLVPVVPADEVIQSFSLRHVVLAATSRVAGRGPAPATRLVRVAPETGVRLPVGGTATALVRIPAAPTFRGIGLELIDPPRGISLSAVTTHPAGFELRFEARPDALASRDPGNLIVQVLFTPPGGNRRVPIGCLPAIPLQVLPAAKPR
;
A
#
# COMPACT_ATOMS: atom_id res chain seq x y z
N MET A 1 18.38 -57.64 -3.90
CA MET A 1 18.54 -56.51 -4.83
C MET A 1 17.32 -56.45 -5.74
N PRO A 2 16.67 -55.30 -5.94
CA PRO A 2 16.34 -54.32 -4.88
C PRO A 2 14.86 -53.86 -5.02
N LYS A 3 13.95 -53.80 -4.03
CA LYS A 3 13.95 -53.46 -2.59
C LYS A 3 14.63 -52.14 -2.19
N ALA A 4 15.33 -51.45 -3.11
CA ALA A 4 15.94 -50.14 -2.88
C ALA A 4 15.13 -48.97 -3.46
N THR A 5 14.18 -49.21 -4.37
CA THR A 5 13.43 -48.13 -5.06
C THR A 5 12.19 -47.66 -4.28
N VAL A 6 11.61 -48.50 -3.42
CA VAL A 6 10.42 -48.11 -2.61
C VAL A 6 10.82 -47.39 -1.32
N LEU A 7 12.03 -47.64 -0.79
CA LEU A 7 12.53 -46.92 0.38
C LEU A 7 13.02 -45.50 0.05
N LEU A 8 13.39 -45.21 -1.21
CA LEU A 8 13.85 -43.88 -1.61
C LEU A 8 12.71 -42.87 -1.76
N VAL A 9 11.52 -43.31 -2.16
CA VAL A 9 10.34 -42.43 -2.30
C VAL A 9 9.70 -42.09 -0.94
N ALA A 10 9.77 -43.01 0.03
CA ALA A 10 9.32 -42.73 1.40
C ALA A 10 10.30 -41.86 2.20
N PHE A 11 11.61 -41.91 1.88
CA PHE A 11 12.63 -41.10 2.56
C PHE A 11 12.69 -39.64 2.05
N CYS A 12 12.29 -39.38 0.81
CA CYS A 12 12.22 -38.01 0.27
C CYS A 12 11.00 -37.20 0.77
N LEU A 13 9.99 -37.82 1.38
CA LEU A 13 8.81 -37.12 1.94
C LEU A 13 8.97 -36.69 3.41
N VAL A 14 9.97 -37.22 4.12
CA VAL A 14 10.29 -36.81 5.51
C VAL A 14 11.41 -35.76 5.57
N ALA A 15 12.18 -35.58 4.48
CA ALA A 15 13.30 -34.63 4.43
C ALA A 15 12.90 -33.14 4.31
N ALA A 16 11.60 -32.84 4.16
CA ALA A 16 11.07 -31.48 4.22
C ALA A 16 9.96 -31.39 5.28
N LEU A 17 10.29 -31.72 6.53
CA LEU A 17 9.46 -31.25 7.63
C LEU A 17 9.32 -29.73 7.47
N PRO A 18 8.10 -29.18 7.39
CA PRO A 18 7.92 -27.74 7.28
C PRO A 18 8.61 -27.12 8.50
N ARG A 19 9.69 -26.36 8.25
CA ARG A 19 10.23 -25.47 9.27
C ARG A 19 9.05 -24.63 9.77
N PRO A 20 8.94 -24.36 11.09
CA PRO A 20 7.95 -23.40 11.56
C PRO A 20 8.08 -22.17 10.68
N ALA A 21 6.97 -21.76 10.06
CA ALA A 21 6.99 -20.66 9.11
C ALA A 21 7.64 -19.46 9.81
N ALA A 22 8.84 -19.07 9.37
CA ALA A 22 9.44 -17.82 9.80
C ALA A 22 8.40 -16.72 9.51
N ALA A 23 8.27 -15.73 10.40
CA ALA A 23 7.41 -14.60 10.13
C ALA A 23 7.79 -14.01 8.77
N ALA A 24 6.79 -13.62 7.96
CA ALA A 24 7.05 -13.04 6.65
C ALA A 24 8.01 -11.85 6.79
N PRO A 25 8.95 -11.69 5.85
CA PRO A 25 9.83 -10.54 5.85
C PRO A 25 8.98 -9.27 5.71
N HIS A 26 9.36 -8.19 6.38
CA HIS A 26 8.65 -6.92 6.34
C HIS A 26 9.65 -5.78 6.30
N ILE A 27 9.40 -4.80 5.44
CA ILE A 27 10.22 -3.59 5.27
C ILE A 27 9.42 -2.38 5.75
N GLY A 28 10.05 -1.52 6.53
CA GLY A 28 9.45 -0.30 7.07
C GLY A 28 9.98 0.99 6.46
N TYR A 29 11.18 0.99 5.87
CA TYR A 29 11.69 2.14 5.10
C TYR A 29 12.73 1.75 4.04
N VAL A 30 12.93 2.66 3.08
CA VAL A 30 14.03 2.64 2.10
C VAL A 30 14.75 3.99 2.18
N TYR A 31 16.07 3.98 2.36
CA TYR A 31 16.88 5.20 2.42
C TYR A 31 18.25 5.03 1.74
N PRO A 32 18.67 5.94 0.84
CA PRO A 32 17.89 7.00 0.23
C PRO A 32 16.61 6.48 -0.42
N ALA A 33 15.53 7.25 -0.37
CA ALA A 33 14.23 6.85 -0.93
C ALA A 33 14.12 7.13 -2.44
N GLY A 34 15.24 7.48 -3.08
CA GLY A 34 15.31 7.73 -4.51
C GLY A 34 16.73 7.86 -5.06
N GLY A 35 16.81 8.05 -6.37
CA GLY A 35 18.07 8.21 -7.09
C GLY A 35 17.87 8.77 -8.49
N ALA A 36 18.89 9.47 -9.00
CA ALA A 36 18.85 10.05 -10.34
C ALA A 36 18.98 8.95 -11.40
N ARG A 37 18.30 9.10 -12.54
CA ARG A 37 18.55 8.26 -13.72
C ARG A 37 20.03 8.23 -14.11
N GLY A 38 20.52 7.06 -14.52
CA GLY A 38 21.92 6.86 -14.91
C GLY A 38 22.90 6.74 -13.73
N THR A 39 22.40 6.59 -12.50
CA THR A 39 23.25 6.45 -11.30
C THR A 39 23.08 5.08 -10.63
N THR A 40 24.05 4.71 -9.81
CA THR A 40 23.93 3.60 -8.86
C THR A 40 23.84 4.17 -7.46
N VAL A 41 22.77 3.85 -6.74
CA VAL A 41 22.54 4.30 -5.36
C VAL A 41 22.56 3.10 -4.44
N ARG A 42 23.36 3.17 -3.37
CA ARG A 42 23.28 2.19 -2.29
C ARG A 42 22.18 2.61 -1.32
N VAL A 43 21.15 1.78 -1.21
CA VAL A 43 20.03 1.97 -0.28
C VAL A 43 20.13 1.01 0.90
N ALA A 44 19.77 1.52 2.07
CA ALA A 44 19.48 0.80 3.28
C ALA A 44 17.96 0.58 3.37
N ILE A 45 17.55 -0.67 3.41
CA ILE A 45 16.16 -1.07 3.58
C ILE A 45 16.02 -1.60 5.01
N GLY A 46 15.30 -0.88 5.87
CA GLY A 46 15.09 -1.29 7.25
C GLY A 46 13.81 -2.10 7.43
N GLY A 47 13.85 -3.09 8.32
CA GLY A 47 12.72 -4.00 8.52
C GLY A 47 12.96 -5.09 9.57
N GLN A 48 12.24 -6.20 9.41
CA GLN A 48 12.34 -7.38 10.27
C GLN A 48 12.27 -8.68 9.42
N ASN A 49 12.97 -9.73 9.88
CA ASN A 49 13.10 -11.01 9.20
C ASN A 49 13.72 -10.90 7.79
N LEU A 50 14.68 -10.00 7.60
CA LEU A 50 15.28 -9.68 6.29
C LEU A 50 16.44 -10.60 5.91
N VAL A 51 16.94 -11.43 6.83
CA VAL A 51 18.11 -12.31 6.62
C VAL A 51 17.98 -13.24 5.39
N ASP A 52 16.75 -13.65 5.08
CA ASP A 52 16.45 -14.55 3.97
C ASP A 52 16.08 -13.83 2.67
N VAL A 53 16.04 -12.50 2.64
CA VAL A 53 15.84 -11.74 1.40
C VAL A 53 17.08 -11.89 0.51
N LYS A 54 16.89 -12.42 -0.71
CA LYS A 54 17.97 -12.71 -1.66
C LYS A 54 17.96 -11.80 -2.89
N SER A 55 16.80 -11.21 -3.19
CA SER A 55 16.63 -10.29 -4.31
C SER A 55 15.67 -9.17 -3.95
N VAL A 56 15.75 -8.08 -4.69
CA VAL A 56 14.85 -6.94 -4.56
C VAL A 56 14.24 -6.68 -5.94
N LEU A 57 12.92 -6.59 -5.98
CA LEU A 57 12.12 -6.32 -7.17
C LEU A 57 11.75 -4.84 -7.15
N VAL A 58 11.92 -4.16 -8.28
CA VAL A 58 11.46 -2.78 -8.49
C VAL A 58 10.52 -2.78 -9.70
N GLU A 59 9.26 -2.43 -9.49
CA GLU A 59 8.23 -2.41 -10.53
C GLU A 59 8.45 -1.25 -11.52
N GLY A 60 8.00 -1.36 -12.77
CA GLY A 60 8.09 -0.29 -13.77
C GLY A 60 9.36 -0.27 -14.64
N GLY A 61 10.29 -1.21 -14.44
CA GLY A 61 11.51 -1.34 -15.26
C GLY A 61 12.56 -0.24 -15.02
N GLY A 62 13.68 -0.31 -15.74
CA GLY A 62 14.76 0.69 -15.68
C GLY A 62 15.62 0.68 -14.40
N VAL A 63 15.33 -0.20 -13.44
CA VAL A 63 16.12 -0.35 -12.20
C VAL A 63 16.51 -1.80 -11.99
N GLN A 64 17.79 -2.04 -11.75
CA GLN A 64 18.33 -3.34 -11.36
C GLN A 64 18.80 -3.28 -9.91
N ALA A 65 18.42 -4.26 -9.09
CA ALA A 65 18.79 -4.31 -7.69
C ALA A 65 19.76 -5.47 -7.42
N ARG A 66 20.80 -5.19 -6.62
CA ARG A 66 21.75 -6.18 -6.13
C ARG A 66 21.85 -6.10 -4.62
N VAL A 67 21.45 -7.17 -3.93
CA VAL A 67 21.63 -7.29 -2.48
C VAL A 67 23.14 -7.38 -2.19
N VAL A 68 23.64 -6.49 -1.33
CA VAL A 68 25.04 -6.39 -0.94
C VAL A 68 25.28 -7.17 0.34
N SER A 69 24.52 -6.85 1.39
CA SER A 69 24.70 -7.45 2.71
C SER A 69 23.46 -7.28 3.60
N HIS A 70 23.44 -8.03 4.69
CA HIS A 70 22.45 -7.92 5.76
C HIS A 70 23.15 -7.49 7.04
N LEU A 71 22.70 -6.38 7.62
CA LEU A 71 23.11 -5.92 8.93
C LEU A 71 22.11 -6.45 9.96
N PRO A 72 22.56 -7.25 10.94
CA PRO A 72 21.67 -7.86 11.91
C PRO A 72 21.11 -6.82 12.89
N GLN A 73 20.06 -7.20 13.61
CA GLN A 73 19.54 -6.42 14.72
C GLN A 73 20.63 -6.21 15.78
N LEU A 74 20.93 -4.94 16.04
CA LEU A 74 21.91 -4.52 17.05
C LEU A 74 21.19 -4.26 18.37
N LEU A 75 21.14 -5.26 19.25
CA LEU A 75 20.67 -5.04 20.62
C LEU A 75 21.73 -4.24 21.41
N PRO A 76 21.33 -3.22 22.18
CA PRO A 76 22.26 -2.42 22.96
C PRO A 76 22.82 -3.25 24.13
N SER A 77 23.96 -3.92 23.91
CA SER A 77 24.72 -4.55 24.99
C SER A 77 26.19 -4.14 24.93
N LEU A 78 26.75 -3.83 26.11
CA LEU A 78 28.17 -3.49 26.27
C LEU A 78 29.09 -4.59 25.74
N LYS A 79 28.67 -5.86 25.85
CA LYS A 79 29.39 -7.01 25.28
C LYS A 79 29.45 -6.97 23.75
N LEU A 80 28.34 -6.62 23.09
CA LEU A 80 28.30 -6.51 21.62
C LEU A 80 29.17 -5.34 21.15
N LEU A 81 29.09 -4.18 21.81
CA LEU A 81 29.93 -3.02 21.49
C LEU A 81 31.43 -3.34 21.66
N ALA A 82 31.81 -3.97 22.77
CA ALA A 82 33.19 -4.41 23.00
C ALA A 82 33.67 -5.38 21.91
N THR A 83 32.79 -6.28 21.46
CA THR A 83 33.12 -7.24 20.40
C THR A 83 33.23 -6.60 19.02
N VAL A 84 32.35 -5.65 18.67
CA VAL A 84 32.47 -4.89 17.41
C VAL A 84 33.77 -4.07 17.39
N MET A 85 34.12 -3.45 18.52
CA MET A 85 35.34 -2.66 18.68
C MET A 85 36.60 -3.52 18.56
N SER A 86 36.60 -4.75 19.11
CA SER A 86 37.72 -5.68 18.96
C SER A 86 37.89 -6.16 17.52
N ILE A 87 36.80 -6.37 16.77
CA ILE A 87 36.85 -6.71 15.33
C ILE A 87 37.52 -5.59 14.52
N LYS A 88 37.17 -4.32 14.77
CA LYS A 88 37.80 -3.17 14.08
C LYS A 88 39.28 -2.98 14.44
N LEU A 89 39.68 -3.31 15.67
CA LEU A 89 41.08 -3.30 16.12
C LEU A 89 41.91 -4.48 15.58
N SER A 90 41.25 -5.58 15.21
CA SER A 90 41.89 -6.81 14.69
C SER A 90 41.96 -6.87 13.15
N ALA A 91 41.38 -5.91 12.44
CA ALA A 91 41.54 -5.78 11.00
C ALA A 91 43.04 -5.57 10.68
N PRO A 92 43.62 -6.34 9.75
CA PRO A 92 45.07 -6.51 9.70
C PRO A 92 45.78 -5.21 9.32
N ARG A 93 46.40 -4.56 10.31
CA ARG A 93 47.74 -3.99 10.07
C ARG A 93 48.67 -5.18 9.96
N SER A 94 49.39 -5.28 8.85
CA SER A 94 50.41 -6.30 8.60
C SER A 94 51.37 -6.42 9.79
N VAL A 95 51.13 -7.36 10.70
CA VAL A 95 52.07 -7.71 11.75
C VAL A 95 51.97 -9.20 12.06
N SER A 96 53.13 -9.83 11.97
CA SER A 96 53.49 -11.19 12.36
C SER A 96 52.76 -11.72 13.60
N THR A 97 52.19 -12.91 13.46
CA THR A 97 51.65 -13.74 14.55
C THR A 97 52.79 -14.30 15.41
N THR A 98 53.00 -13.72 16.60
CA THR A 98 53.62 -14.44 17.71
C THR A 98 52.97 -14.04 19.03
N GLY A 99 52.32 -15.01 19.67
CA GLY A 99 52.05 -15.03 21.12
C GLY A 99 50.70 -14.47 21.57
N LEU A 100 49.67 -15.33 21.60
CA LEU A 100 48.56 -15.19 22.55
C LEU A 100 48.35 -16.53 23.28
N PRO A 101 48.03 -16.53 24.59
CA PRO A 101 47.91 -17.74 25.40
C PRO A 101 46.62 -18.51 25.11
N ALA A 102 46.63 -19.81 25.45
CA ALA A 102 45.61 -20.81 25.13
C ALA A 102 44.21 -20.51 25.72
N PRO A 103 43.12 -20.95 25.06
CA PRO A 103 41.76 -20.65 25.48
C PRO A 103 41.27 -21.59 26.59
N GLY A 104 40.81 -21.00 27.70
CA GLY A 104 40.02 -21.67 28.73
C GLY A 104 38.53 -21.37 28.56
N ALA A 105 37.73 -22.45 28.50
CA ALA A 105 36.26 -22.53 28.37
C ALA A 105 35.64 -22.05 27.03
N PRO A 106 34.69 -22.80 26.44
CA PRO A 106 33.95 -22.37 25.27
C PRO A 106 32.95 -21.29 25.71
N ASP A 107 33.35 -20.03 25.65
CA ASP A 107 32.38 -18.96 25.53
C ASP A 107 31.54 -19.28 24.28
N ARG A 108 30.25 -19.58 24.46
CA ARG A 108 29.32 -19.68 23.34
C ARG A 108 29.26 -18.29 22.72
N GLU A 109 30.11 -18.05 21.72
CA GLU A 109 30.21 -16.79 21.00
C GLU A 109 28.79 -16.42 20.51
N HIS A 110 28.32 -15.22 20.85
CA HIS A 110 26.96 -14.81 20.56
C HIS A 110 26.74 -14.83 19.03
N PRO A 111 25.64 -15.39 18.48
CA PRO A 111 25.46 -15.54 17.03
C PRO A 111 25.69 -14.26 16.20
N LEU A 112 25.37 -13.09 16.78
CA LEU A 112 25.66 -11.78 16.19
C LEU A 112 27.15 -11.52 15.92
N VAL A 113 28.05 -12.06 16.76
CA VAL A 113 29.50 -11.88 16.63
C VAL A 113 30.02 -12.53 15.35
N HIS A 114 29.49 -13.69 14.99
CA HIS A 114 29.82 -14.34 13.72
C HIS A 114 29.37 -13.49 12.52
N SER A 115 28.14 -12.97 12.55
CA SER A 115 27.62 -12.10 11.48
C SER A 115 28.40 -10.78 11.33
N LEU A 116 28.91 -10.24 12.45
CA LEU A 116 29.73 -9.02 12.42
C LEU A 116 31.12 -9.23 11.80
N ARG A 117 31.70 -10.43 11.93
CA ARG A 117 32.99 -10.77 11.32
C ARG A 117 32.93 -10.85 9.79
N SER A 118 31.75 -11.09 9.22
CA SER A 118 31.56 -11.11 7.76
C SER A 118 31.33 -9.73 7.13
N LEU A 119 31.23 -8.66 7.93
CA LEU A 119 31.02 -7.31 7.43
C LEU A 119 32.33 -6.67 6.95
N SER A 120 32.25 -5.83 5.92
CA SER A 120 33.35 -4.98 5.47
C SER A 120 33.68 -3.90 6.50
N SER A 121 34.88 -3.31 6.41
CA SER A 121 35.30 -2.23 7.34
C SER A 121 34.38 -1.01 7.32
N ALA A 122 33.77 -0.72 6.17
CA ALA A 122 32.80 0.37 6.03
C ALA A 122 31.49 0.05 6.78
N GLU A 123 30.96 -1.17 6.63
CA GLU A 123 29.77 -1.64 7.33
C GLU A 123 29.98 -1.76 8.83
N VAL A 124 31.15 -2.27 9.27
CA VAL A 124 31.54 -2.27 10.69
C VAL A 124 31.55 -0.85 11.25
N THR A 125 32.01 0.13 10.46
CA THR A 125 31.98 1.54 10.89
C THR A 125 30.56 2.06 11.03
N GLN A 126 29.66 1.77 10.08
CA GLN A 126 28.24 2.11 10.21
C GLN A 126 27.58 1.47 11.44
N VAL A 127 27.89 0.20 11.73
CA VAL A 127 27.41 -0.49 12.94
C VAL A 127 27.92 0.19 14.21
N ILE A 128 29.20 0.57 14.26
CA ILE A 128 29.79 1.28 15.40
C ILE A 128 29.11 2.62 15.62
N ASP A 129 28.90 3.39 14.55
CA ASP A 129 28.30 4.72 14.63
C ASP A 129 26.86 4.63 15.18
N ARG A 130 26.06 3.65 14.73
CA ARG A 130 24.72 3.37 15.26
C ARG A 130 24.71 2.98 16.74
N LEU A 131 25.72 2.26 17.22
CA LEU A 131 25.81 1.86 18.63
C LEU A 131 26.29 3.00 19.54
N ARG A 132 27.21 3.84 19.03
CA ARG A 132 27.83 4.93 19.78
C ARG A 132 26.92 6.13 19.95
N ASP A 133 26.21 6.55 18.89
CA ASP A 133 25.27 7.67 18.96
C ASP A 133 23.89 7.16 19.42
N PRO A 134 23.41 7.55 20.62
CA PRO A 134 22.09 7.15 21.11
C PRO A 134 20.94 7.55 20.18
N ARG A 135 21.07 8.64 19.41
CA ARG A 135 20.07 9.08 18.42
C ARG A 135 20.00 8.13 17.22
N LYS A 136 21.11 7.47 16.91
CA LYS A 136 21.25 6.47 15.83
C LYS A 136 21.03 5.04 16.31
N ARG A 137 20.52 4.84 17.53
CA ARG A 137 20.04 3.54 17.98
C ARG A 137 18.65 3.30 17.43
N GLN A 138 18.41 2.10 16.92
CA GLN A 138 17.09 1.67 16.49
C GLN A 138 16.44 0.79 17.57
N PRO A 139 15.67 1.36 18.52
CA PRO A 139 15.03 0.56 19.56
C PRO A 139 13.85 -0.26 19.03
N MET A 140 13.30 0.09 17.86
CA MET A 140 12.09 -0.53 17.33
C MET A 140 12.41 -1.83 16.58
N ALA A 141 12.01 -2.97 17.15
CA ALA A 141 12.32 -4.29 16.59
C ALA A 141 11.78 -4.48 15.16
N GLN A 142 10.67 -3.84 14.81
CA GLN A 142 10.01 -3.95 13.50
C GLN A 142 10.84 -3.41 12.33
N ILE A 143 11.81 -2.52 12.61
CA ILE A 143 12.68 -1.88 11.61
C ILE A 143 14.17 -1.93 12.01
N ALA A 144 14.55 -2.90 12.85
CA ALA A 144 15.88 -2.99 13.44
C ALA A 144 16.90 -3.75 12.59
N GLU A 145 16.47 -4.59 11.64
CA GLU A 145 17.35 -5.20 10.65
C GLU A 145 17.54 -4.24 9.46
N THR A 146 18.68 -4.32 8.77
CA THR A 146 18.91 -3.53 7.56
C THR A 146 19.45 -4.41 6.44
N LEU A 147 18.83 -4.34 5.27
CA LEU A 147 19.35 -4.90 4.03
C LEU A 147 20.02 -3.78 3.22
N LEU A 148 21.30 -3.95 2.87
CA LEU A 148 22.00 -3.03 1.97
C LEU A 148 21.87 -3.53 0.54
N VAL A 149 21.45 -2.64 -0.36
CA VAL A 149 21.14 -2.96 -1.75
C VAL A 149 21.71 -1.89 -2.67
N ASP A 150 22.42 -2.28 -3.71
CA ASP A 150 22.79 -1.37 -4.79
C ASP A 150 21.65 -1.36 -5.82
N LEU A 151 21.08 -0.19 -6.09
CA LEU A 151 20.09 0.05 -7.14
C LEU A 151 20.77 0.77 -8.31
N CYS A 152 20.93 0.07 -9.43
CA CYS A 152 21.43 0.63 -10.69
C CYS A 152 20.24 1.15 -11.52
N ILE A 153 20.19 2.45 -11.73
CA ILE A 153 19.11 3.13 -12.45
C ILE A 153 19.58 3.44 -13.87
N ALA A 154 18.88 2.94 -14.87
CA ALA A 154 19.20 3.19 -16.27
C ALA A 154 19.05 4.69 -16.61
N SER A 155 19.81 5.18 -17.59
CA SER A 155 19.77 6.59 -18.00
C SER A 155 18.47 6.99 -18.69
N ASP A 156 17.77 6.01 -19.26
CA ASP A 156 16.47 6.12 -19.94
C ASP A 156 15.29 5.68 -19.06
N ALA A 157 15.54 5.34 -17.78
CA ALA A 157 14.47 5.02 -16.85
C ALA A 157 13.49 6.19 -16.72
N GLU A 158 12.19 5.92 -16.87
CA GLU A 158 11.15 6.94 -16.69
C GLU A 158 11.21 7.50 -15.25
N PRO A 159 11.08 8.82 -15.05
CA PRO A 159 10.99 9.38 -13.70
C PRO A 159 9.74 8.92 -12.92
N GLY A 160 9.75 9.12 -11.61
CA GLY A 160 8.58 8.92 -10.73
C GLY A 160 8.71 7.75 -9.77
N LEU A 161 7.64 7.52 -8.99
CA LEU A 161 7.59 6.50 -7.95
C LEU A 161 7.63 5.08 -8.55
N ARG A 162 8.31 4.17 -7.86
CA ARG A 162 8.45 2.75 -8.20
C ARG A 162 8.17 1.94 -6.96
N GLU A 163 7.34 0.91 -7.06
CA GLU A 163 7.13 -0.01 -5.95
C GLU A 163 8.33 -0.97 -5.84
N LEU A 164 8.75 -1.25 -4.61
CA LEU A 164 9.88 -2.11 -4.28
C LEU A 164 9.47 -3.20 -3.29
N ARG A 165 9.93 -4.43 -3.52
CA ARG A 165 9.76 -5.58 -2.60
C ARG A 165 11.04 -6.39 -2.46
N GLY A 166 11.32 -6.88 -1.27
CA GLY A 166 12.27 -7.96 -1.04
C GLY A 166 11.65 -9.32 -1.36
N SER A 167 12.46 -10.24 -1.88
CA SER A 167 12.08 -11.63 -2.19
C SER A 167 13.13 -12.61 -1.72
N GLY A 168 12.70 -13.73 -1.13
CA GLY A 168 13.56 -14.82 -0.70
C GLY A 168 12.80 -16.08 -0.32
N PRO A 169 13.48 -17.11 0.22
CA PRO A 169 12.84 -18.36 0.64
C PRO A 169 11.75 -18.19 1.71
N ALA A 170 11.83 -17.12 2.50
CA ALA A 170 10.83 -16.74 3.50
C ALA A 170 9.62 -16.01 2.90
N GLY A 171 9.57 -15.77 1.59
CA GLY A 171 8.45 -15.11 0.91
C GLY A 171 8.78 -13.70 0.41
N LEU A 172 7.74 -12.86 0.33
CA LEU A 172 7.81 -11.49 -0.17
C LEU A 172 7.65 -10.51 0.98
N THR A 173 8.34 -9.39 0.92
CA THR A 173 8.02 -8.27 1.80
C THR A 173 6.71 -7.60 1.38
N ASN A 174 6.12 -6.80 2.28
CA ASN A 174 5.25 -5.70 1.87
C ASN A 174 5.97 -4.80 0.85
N ARG A 175 5.22 -3.94 0.17
CA ARG A 175 5.79 -2.94 -0.73
C ARG A 175 6.13 -1.65 0.02
N LEU A 176 7.19 -1.01 -0.44
CA LEU A 176 7.48 0.41 -0.21
C LEU A 176 7.78 1.05 -1.56
N VAL A 177 8.02 2.36 -1.59
CA VAL A 177 8.35 3.07 -2.83
C VAL A 177 9.79 3.56 -2.86
N PHE A 178 10.32 3.66 -4.06
CA PHE A 178 11.59 4.30 -4.41
C PHE A 178 11.33 5.19 -5.63
N GLU A 179 11.76 6.44 -5.64
CA GLU A 179 11.47 7.32 -6.77
C GLU A 179 12.70 7.65 -7.62
N ILE A 180 12.52 7.56 -8.94
CA ILE A 180 13.52 7.91 -9.94
C ILE A 180 13.43 9.41 -10.24
N GLY A 181 14.52 10.13 -9.93
CA GLY A 181 14.65 11.56 -10.16
C GLY A 181 15.41 11.91 -11.44
N THR A 182 15.34 13.19 -11.83
CA THR A 182 16.14 13.76 -12.92
C THR A 182 17.18 14.78 -12.46
N ARG A 183 17.12 15.20 -11.20
CA ARG A 183 18.03 16.18 -10.60
C ARG A 183 19.27 15.51 -10.04
N LEU A 184 20.31 16.29 -9.75
CA LEU A 184 21.42 15.84 -8.92
C LEU A 184 20.87 15.39 -7.56
N GLU A 185 21.16 14.16 -7.17
CA GLU A 185 20.75 13.63 -5.86
C GLU A 185 21.89 13.61 -4.88
N LEU A 186 21.63 14.15 -3.70
CA LEU A 186 22.56 14.31 -2.61
C LEU A 186 21.99 13.60 -1.39
N SER A 187 22.79 12.81 -0.69
CA SER A 187 22.44 12.41 0.68
C SER A 187 22.81 13.54 1.64
N GLU A 188 22.04 13.67 2.72
CA GLU A 188 22.42 14.51 3.86
C GLU A 188 23.79 14.11 4.43
N ARG A 189 24.38 15.00 5.22
CA ARG A 189 25.66 14.75 5.89
C ARG A 189 25.60 15.29 7.29
N GLU A 190 25.40 14.36 8.21
CA GLU A 190 25.35 14.57 9.65
C GLU A 190 26.76 14.78 10.25
N PRO A 191 26.90 15.62 11.30
CA PRO A 191 25.86 16.44 11.92
C PRO A 191 25.52 17.70 11.12
N ASN A 192 24.23 18.00 10.98
CA ASN A 192 23.73 19.19 10.28
C ASN A 192 22.59 19.91 11.03
N ASP A 193 22.61 19.80 12.36
CA ASP A 193 21.70 20.52 13.26
C ASP A 193 21.76 22.06 13.06
N PRO A 194 20.71 22.84 13.37
CA PRO A 194 20.68 24.29 13.13
C PRO A 194 21.74 25.11 13.90
N ASP A 195 22.25 24.58 15.01
CA ASP A 195 23.29 25.22 15.83
C ASP A 195 24.72 25.03 15.24
N ARG A 196 24.86 24.24 14.18
CA ARG A 196 26.15 24.00 13.52
C ARG A 196 26.62 25.21 12.72
N THR A 197 27.94 25.42 12.75
CA THR A 197 28.61 26.49 12.00
C THR A 197 28.99 26.06 10.58
N ALA A 198 29.27 24.77 10.37
CA ALA A 198 29.70 24.20 9.09
C ALA A 198 28.53 23.50 8.37
N LEU A 199 27.51 24.26 7.98
CA LEU A 199 26.37 23.74 7.23
C LEU A 199 26.70 23.61 5.74
N ARG A 200 26.11 22.61 5.09
CA ARG A 200 26.29 22.39 3.66
C ARG A 200 25.55 23.45 2.85
N GLN A 201 26.28 24.19 2.02
CA GLN A 201 25.68 25.01 0.98
C GLN A 201 25.21 24.15 -0.20
N LEU A 202 23.94 24.31 -0.58
CA LEU A 202 23.32 23.59 -1.68
C LEU A 202 23.76 24.17 -3.03
N THR A 203 23.97 23.27 -3.99
CA THR A 203 24.04 23.63 -5.42
C THR A 203 22.67 23.34 -6.02
N ILE A 204 21.97 24.39 -6.47
CA ILE A 204 20.58 24.31 -6.95
C ILE A 204 20.60 24.34 -8.49
N PRO A 205 19.80 23.49 -9.19
CA PRO A 205 18.79 22.58 -8.65
C PRO A 205 19.35 21.25 -8.15
N ALA A 206 18.77 20.71 -7.06
CA ALA A 206 19.15 19.43 -6.48
C ALA A 206 17.99 18.77 -5.71
N THR A 207 18.11 17.47 -5.47
CA THR A 207 17.27 16.72 -4.53
C THR A 207 18.13 16.19 -3.39
N ILE A 208 17.71 16.45 -2.16
CA ILE A 208 18.37 15.99 -0.94
C ILE A 208 17.56 14.83 -0.36
N ASN A 209 18.23 13.69 -0.12
CA ASN A 209 17.67 12.56 0.60
C ASN A 209 18.14 12.62 2.05
N GLY A 210 17.22 12.58 3.01
CA GLY A 210 17.55 12.62 4.44
C GLY A 210 16.64 11.78 5.34
N GLN A 211 16.98 11.72 6.62
CA GLN A 211 16.29 10.96 7.67
C GLN A 211 16.27 11.73 8.99
N ILE A 212 15.09 12.10 9.48
CA ILE A 212 14.96 12.79 10.78
C ILE A 212 15.00 11.79 11.93
N LEU A 213 16.06 11.86 12.75
CA LEU A 213 16.22 11.06 13.96
C LEU A 213 15.65 11.77 15.22
N PRO A 214 15.52 11.10 16.39
CA PRO A 214 14.93 11.72 17.56
C PRO A 214 15.62 13.04 17.96
N GLY A 215 14.84 14.14 18.01
CA GLY A 215 15.31 15.48 18.34
C GLY A 215 16.13 16.17 17.24
N ASP A 216 16.16 15.58 16.05
CA ASP A 216 16.96 16.04 14.91
C ASP A 216 16.24 17.13 14.09
N ALA A 217 17.05 17.95 13.42
CA ALA A 217 16.59 18.95 12.47
C ALA A 217 17.69 19.17 11.43
N ASP A 218 17.38 18.86 10.17
CA ASP A 218 18.35 18.98 9.10
C ASP A 218 18.40 20.40 8.56
N CYS A 219 19.57 21.03 8.64
CA CYS A 219 19.78 22.39 8.17
C CYS A 219 20.75 22.45 6.97
N PHE A 220 20.37 23.21 5.95
CA PHE A 220 21.16 23.47 4.76
C PHE A 220 21.26 24.97 4.48
N LEU A 221 22.30 25.40 3.77
CA LEU A 221 22.44 26.79 3.32
C LEU A 221 22.13 26.90 1.83
N PHE A 222 21.52 28.00 1.42
CA PHE A 222 21.45 28.39 0.02
C PHE A 222 21.68 29.89 -0.13
N VAL A 223 22.24 30.29 -1.27
CA VAL A 223 22.49 31.70 -1.59
C VAL A 223 21.44 32.15 -2.58
N ALA A 224 20.84 33.30 -2.32
CA ALA A 224 19.83 33.89 -3.19
C ALA A 224 20.13 35.37 -3.45
N ARG A 225 19.66 35.85 -4.59
CA ARG A 225 19.56 37.28 -4.92
C ARG A 225 18.13 37.75 -4.67
N ARG A 226 17.96 39.03 -4.34
CA ARG A 226 16.64 39.67 -4.21
C ARG A 226 15.80 39.43 -5.46
N GLY A 227 14.57 38.97 -5.26
CA GLY A 227 13.63 38.63 -6.33
C GLY A 227 13.90 37.28 -7.02
N GLN A 228 14.96 36.56 -6.66
CA GLN A 228 15.14 35.17 -7.10
C GLN A 228 14.10 34.28 -6.43
N ARG A 229 13.57 33.32 -7.17
CA ARG A 229 12.42 32.51 -6.77
C ARG A 229 12.79 31.05 -6.69
N PHE A 230 12.41 30.40 -5.61
CA PHE A 230 12.71 28.99 -5.35
C PHE A 230 11.44 28.19 -5.10
N ARG A 231 11.47 26.92 -5.51
CA ARG A 231 10.48 25.91 -5.14
C ARG A 231 11.16 24.84 -4.30
N PHE A 232 10.63 24.60 -3.10
CA PHE A 232 11.04 23.54 -2.20
C PHE A 232 9.91 22.51 -2.08
N ASP A 233 10.10 21.33 -2.65
CA ASP A 233 9.15 20.21 -2.64
C ASP A 233 9.69 19.11 -1.72
N VAL A 234 9.10 18.98 -0.53
CA VAL A 234 9.37 17.89 0.40
C VAL A 234 8.47 16.72 0.07
N ARG A 235 9.02 15.51 0.07
CA ARG A 235 8.29 14.25 -0.01
C ARG A 235 8.67 13.41 1.20
N ALA A 236 7.69 13.03 1.99
CA ALA A 236 7.87 12.19 3.17
C ALA A 236 6.74 11.15 3.22
N ARG A 237 5.49 11.61 3.36
CA ARG A 237 4.31 10.74 3.42
C ARG A 237 4.05 10.03 2.11
N ARG A 238 4.45 10.62 0.98
CA ARG A 238 4.42 9.95 -0.33
C ARG A 238 5.42 8.80 -0.46
N LEU A 239 6.51 8.85 0.30
CA LEU A 239 7.55 7.81 0.28
C LEU A 239 7.20 6.63 1.19
N LEU A 240 6.39 6.89 2.20
CA LEU A 240 5.88 5.91 3.15
C LEU A 240 4.37 6.07 3.26
N PRO A 241 3.62 5.62 2.23
CA PRO A 241 2.16 5.76 2.20
C PRO A 241 1.55 5.09 3.43
N PHE A 242 0.95 5.91 4.29
CA PHE A 242 0.47 5.52 5.62
C PHE A 242 -0.94 6.06 5.87
N LEU A 243 -1.65 5.39 6.79
CA LEU A 243 -2.99 5.77 7.25
C LEU A 243 -2.88 6.69 8.46
N ALA A 244 -3.53 7.86 8.45
CA ALA A 244 -3.52 8.81 9.57
C ALA A 244 -3.71 8.13 10.94
N ASP A 245 -3.13 8.66 12.01
CA ASP A 245 -3.34 8.22 13.40
C ASP A 245 -2.92 6.78 13.76
N ALA A 246 -2.25 6.02 12.89
CA ALA A 246 -1.68 4.74 13.28
C ALA A 246 -0.45 4.91 14.21
N VAL A 247 -0.31 4.04 15.21
CA VAL A 247 0.81 4.01 16.16
C VAL A 247 1.84 2.96 15.71
N PRO A 248 3.14 3.29 15.68
CA PRO A 248 3.77 4.58 16.00
C PRO A 248 3.53 5.67 14.95
N GLY A 249 3.39 6.92 15.42
CA GLY A 249 3.09 8.07 14.57
C GLY A 249 4.09 8.29 13.42
N TRP A 250 3.56 8.84 12.34
CA TRP A 250 4.22 9.24 11.09
C TRP A 250 5.13 10.48 11.19
N PHE A 251 5.88 10.72 10.11
CA PHE A 251 6.65 11.95 9.94
C PHE A 251 5.72 13.12 9.55
N GLU A 252 5.70 14.16 10.37
CA GLU A 252 5.04 15.44 10.11
C GLU A 252 6.11 16.49 9.81
N PRO A 253 6.56 16.60 8.55
CA PRO A 253 7.63 17.53 8.18
C PRO A 253 7.19 19.00 8.30
N LEU A 254 8.03 19.82 8.92
CA LEU A 254 7.99 21.28 8.83
C LEU A 254 9.25 21.77 8.14
N LEU A 255 9.05 22.49 7.03
CA LEU A 255 10.11 23.19 6.31
C LEU A 255 10.10 24.66 6.69
N THR A 256 11.26 25.21 7.05
CA THR A 256 11.41 26.62 7.42
C THR A 256 12.59 27.24 6.67
N VAL A 257 12.41 28.48 6.18
CA VAL A 257 13.47 29.33 5.65
C VAL A 257 13.76 30.45 6.66
N THR A 258 15.01 30.57 7.11
CA THR A 258 15.45 31.67 7.98
C THR A 258 16.55 32.51 7.32
N ASP A 259 16.61 33.79 7.67
CA ASP A 259 17.67 34.69 7.24
C ASP A 259 18.97 34.49 8.07
N GLY A 260 20.03 35.22 7.72
CA GLY A 260 21.33 35.15 8.41
C GLY A 260 21.28 35.55 9.90
N SER A 261 20.21 36.20 10.37
CA SER A 261 19.99 36.52 11.78
C SER A 261 19.26 35.40 12.55
N GLY A 262 18.76 34.38 11.84
CA GLY A 262 17.93 33.31 12.38
C GLY A 262 16.42 33.64 12.40
N ARG A 263 16.01 34.78 11.84
CA ARG A 263 14.58 35.13 11.73
C ARG A 263 13.92 34.29 10.65
N GLU A 264 12.78 33.70 10.97
CA GLU A 264 11.92 33.00 10.01
C GLU A 264 11.34 33.97 8.98
N ILE A 265 11.50 33.61 7.71
CA ILE A 265 10.97 34.35 6.57
C ILE A 265 9.78 33.62 5.96
N ALA A 266 9.82 32.29 5.93
CA ALA A 266 8.75 31.47 5.38
C ALA A 266 8.78 30.06 6.00
N SER A 267 7.62 29.40 6.04
CA SER A 267 7.48 28.02 6.48
C SER A 267 6.32 27.31 5.78
N SER A 268 6.36 25.97 5.78
CA SER A 268 5.29 25.10 5.26
C SER A 268 5.37 23.74 5.96
N ASP A 269 4.21 23.24 6.40
CA ASP A 269 3.98 21.90 6.96
C ASP A 269 3.02 21.06 6.09
N GLY A 270 2.66 21.56 4.90
CA GLY A 270 1.74 20.94 3.95
C GLY A 270 1.36 21.90 2.82
N CYS A 271 0.52 21.44 1.89
CA CYS A 271 0.00 22.21 0.76
C CYS A 271 -1.44 21.77 0.41
N GLY A 272 -2.43 22.53 0.87
CA GLY A 272 -3.85 22.14 0.75
C GLY A 272 -4.12 20.86 1.55
N ILE A 273 -4.72 19.85 0.90
CA ILE A 273 -4.94 18.52 1.51
C ILE A 273 -3.73 17.58 1.38
N ASP A 274 -2.69 18.00 0.65
CA ASP A 274 -1.46 17.25 0.55
C ASP A 274 -0.56 17.58 1.74
N PRO A 275 -0.25 16.60 2.58
CA PRO A 275 0.48 16.86 3.81
C PRO A 275 1.99 17.02 3.66
N ASP A 276 2.52 16.72 2.49
CA ASP A 276 3.95 16.89 2.22
C ASP A 276 4.22 18.38 1.88
N PRO A 277 5.15 19.08 2.57
CA PRO A 277 5.39 20.51 2.38
C PRO A 277 5.75 20.88 0.95
N LEU A 278 5.15 21.96 0.48
CA LEU A 278 5.52 22.64 -0.76
C LEU A 278 5.63 24.11 -0.45
N LEU A 279 6.84 24.65 -0.52
CA LEU A 279 7.11 26.04 -0.23
C LEU A 279 7.69 26.73 -1.46
N PHE A 280 7.06 27.82 -1.87
CA PHE A 280 7.65 28.75 -2.82
C PHE A 280 8.20 29.96 -2.06
N PHE A 281 9.39 30.38 -2.45
CA PHE A 281 10.13 31.41 -1.74
C PHE A 281 10.67 32.46 -2.71
N ASP A 282 10.14 33.67 -2.58
CA ASP A 282 10.64 34.87 -3.24
C ASP A 282 11.67 35.54 -2.32
N SER A 283 12.93 35.56 -2.75
CA SER A 283 14.01 36.05 -1.91
C SER A 283 13.87 37.55 -1.65
N PRO A 284 13.74 38.00 -0.38
CA PRO A 284 13.51 39.41 -0.08
C PRO A 284 14.78 40.27 -0.19
N ALA A 285 15.96 39.65 -0.16
CA ALA A 285 17.25 40.32 -0.15
C ALA A 285 18.35 39.39 -0.68
N ASP A 286 19.44 39.98 -1.16
CA ASP A 286 20.67 39.24 -1.45
C ASP A 286 21.23 38.66 -0.15
N GLY A 287 21.65 37.39 -0.17
CA GLY A 287 22.34 36.79 0.95
C GLY A 287 22.25 35.29 1.04
N THR A 288 22.74 34.77 2.16
CA THR A 288 22.65 33.36 2.52
C THR A 288 21.46 33.14 3.44
N PHE A 289 20.64 32.17 3.09
CA PHE A 289 19.49 31.71 3.85
C PHE A 289 19.73 30.30 4.36
N ARG A 290 19.07 29.95 5.46
CA ARG A 290 19.04 28.60 6.02
C ARG A 290 17.70 27.95 5.68
N LEU A 291 17.76 26.69 5.24
CA LEU A 291 16.62 25.83 4.99
C LEU A 291 16.66 24.71 6.02
N THR A 292 15.67 24.66 6.90
CA THR A 292 15.60 23.69 7.99
C THR A 292 14.39 22.78 7.81
N LEU A 293 14.59 21.47 7.86
CA LEU A 293 13.54 20.46 7.84
C LEU A 293 13.56 19.67 9.14
N ARG A 294 12.40 19.47 9.77
CA ARG A 294 12.27 18.71 11.02
C ARG A 294 10.89 18.11 11.16
N ASP A 295 10.70 17.23 12.14
CA ASP A 295 9.35 16.85 12.59
C ASP A 295 8.73 17.97 13.42
N VAL A 296 7.44 18.27 13.23
CA VAL A 296 6.75 19.34 13.97
C VAL A 296 6.82 19.14 15.48
N LEU A 297 6.82 17.87 15.94
CA LEU A 297 6.87 17.48 17.35
C LEU A 297 8.29 17.09 17.82
N TYR A 298 9.33 17.29 17.01
CA TYR A 298 10.71 16.85 17.30
C TYR A 298 10.83 15.35 17.62
N ARG A 299 9.92 14.54 17.08
CA ARG A 299 10.10 13.09 17.04
C ARG A 299 11.23 12.78 16.05
N GLY A 300 11.44 11.49 15.80
CA GLY A 300 12.28 11.04 14.73
C GLY A 300 12.52 9.55 14.83
N ARG A 301 12.67 8.91 13.68
CA ARG A 301 12.83 7.47 13.52
C ARG A 301 13.57 7.21 12.21
N PHE A 302 14.17 6.05 12.06
CA PHE A 302 14.82 5.69 10.80
C PHE A 302 13.84 5.67 9.60
N ASP A 303 12.55 5.46 9.83
CA ASP A 303 11.53 5.57 8.79
C ASP A 303 10.98 7.00 8.63
N PHE A 304 11.57 8.03 9.25
CA PHE A 304 11.25 9.43 8.93
C PHE A 304 12.15 9.91 7.79
N ALA A 305 12.12 9.14 6.70
CA ALA A 305 12.89 9.42 5.49
C ALA A 305 12.19 10.48 4.64
N TYR A 306 12.95 11.38 4.04
CA TYR A 306 12.43 12.39 3.14
C TYR A 306 13.28 12.59 1.89
N ARG A 307 12.64 13.24 0.92
CA ARG A 307 13.28 13.82 -0.25
C ARG A 307 12.87 15.27 -0.38
N LEU A 308 13.84 16.18 -0.36
CA LEU A 308 13.65 17.61 -0.55
C LEU A 308 14.20 18.01 -1.91
N THR A 309 13.33 18.31 -2.87
CA THR A 309 13.71 18.86 -4.17
C THR A 309 13.72 20.37 -4.11
N VAL A 310 14.83 20.97 -4.54
CA VAL A 310 15.05 22.41 -4.56
C VAL A 310 15.30 22.84 -6.00
N ASP A 311 14.39 23.65 -6.55
CA ASP A 311 14.49 24.23 -7.89
C ASP A 311 14.59 25.75 -7.82
N ASP A 312 15.41 26.34 -8.71
CA ASP A 312 15.35 27.77 -9.03
C ASP A 312 14.31 27.95 -10.15
N VAL A 313 13.24 28.68 -9.86
CA VAL A 313 12.11 28.94 -10.76
C VAL A 313 12.04 30.41 -11.16
N SER A 314 13.16 31.13 -11.08
CA SER A 314 13.25 32.55 -11.42
C SER A 314 13.01 32.79 -12.90
N ALA A 315 13.54 31.91 -13.76
CA ALA A 315 13.23 31.91 -15.19
C ALA A 315 11.79 31.42 -15.39
N PRO A 316 10.93 32.19 -16.09
CA PRO A 316 9.71 31.61 -16.65
C PRO A 316 10.15 30.52 -17.62
N THR A 317 10.02 29.25 -17.25
CA THR A 317 10.05 28.20 -18.25
C THR A 317 8.78 28.32 -19.09
N ASP A 318 8.85 27.99 -20.38
CA ASP A 318 7.74 28.06 -21.36
C ASP A 318 6.52 27.18 -20.99
N HIS A 319 6.46 26.64 -19.76
CA HIS A 319 5.45 25.73 -19.24
C HIS A 319 4.82 26.21 -17.92
N TRP A 320 5.11 27.43 -17.45
CA TRP A 320 4.60 27.93 -16.17
C TRP A 320 3.90 29.30 -16.27
N PRO A 321 2.61 29.35 -16.64
CA PRO A 321 1.86 30.59 -16.70
C PRO A 321 1.26 30.91 -15.33
N ARG A 322 2.05 31.50 -14.42
CA ARG A 322 1.53 32.00 -13.14
C ARG A 322 1.44 33.53 -13.16
N ASP A 323 0.35 34.04 -12.62
CA ASP A 323 0.20 35.44 -12.22
C ASP A 323 1.10 35.74 -10.99
N PRO A 324 2.14 36.60 -11.13
CA PRO A 324 3.08 36.88 -10.04
C PRO A 324 2.44 37.60 -8.84
N GLU A 325 1.25 38.18 -8.99
CA GLU A 325 0.53 38.87 -7.91
C GLU A 325 -0.32 37.93 -7.05
N ARG A 326 -0.45 36.65 -7.42
CA ARG A 326 -1.27 35.68 -6.66
C ARG A 326 -0.48 35.03 -5.52
N PRO A 327 -1.12 34.63 -4.41
CA PRO A 327 -0.54 33.78 -3.37
C PRO A 327 -0.26 32.35 -3.87
N TRP A 328 0.75 31.66 -3.33
CA TRP A 328 1.13 30.32 -3.80
C TRP A 328 0.12 29.22 -3.45
N ASN A 329 -0.68 29.44 -2.40
CA ASN A 329 -1.65 28.48 -1.89
C ASN A 329 -2.97 28.45 -2.69
N ASP A 330 -3.18 29.39 -3.61
CA ASP A 330 -4.44 29.52 -4.33
C ASP A 330 -4.47 28.73 -5.65
N GLU A 331 -3.34 28.17 -6.10
CA GLU A 331 -3.25 27.43 -7.37
C GLU A 331 -3.52 25.92 -7.18
N PRO A 332 -4.09 25.23 -8.18
CA PRO A 332 -4.29 23.78 -8.13
C PRO A 332 -2.98 23.01 -7.88
N LEU A 333 -3.01 22.00 -7.00
CA LEU A 333 -1.83 21.22 -6.63
C LEU A 333 -1.10 20.57 -7.82
N ALA A 334 -1.88 20.10 -8.81
CA ALA A 334 -1.37 19.51 -10.04
C ALA A 334 -0.53 20.51 -10.85
N GLU A 335 -0.92 21.79 -10.83
CA GLU A 335 -0.15 22.86 -11.44
C GLU A 335 1.09 23.13 -10.60
N LEU A 336 0.94 23.32 -9.28
CA LEU A 336 2.04 23.62 -8.35
C LEU A 336 3.21 22.60 -8.36
N ARG A 337 2.91 21.31 -8.56
CA ARG A 337 3.93 20.25 -8.53
C ARG A 337 4.41 19.82 -9.92
N GLY A 338 3.64 20.11 -10.97
CA GLY A 338 3.92 19.71 -12.36
C GLY A 338 3.49 18.29 -12.70
N PRO A 339 3.50 17.91 -13.99
CA PRO A 339 3.00 16.63 -14.48
C PRO A 339 3.78 15.43 -13.91
N GLY A 340 3.06 14.39 -13.48
CA GLY A 340 3.63 13.14 -12.97
C GLY A 340 3.97 13.09 -11.47
N VAL A 341 3.74 14.18 -10.74
CA VAL A 341 4.04 14.28 -9.28
C VAL A 341 2.78 14.13 -8.42
N VAL A 342 1.61 14.48 -8.96
CA VAL A 342 0.32 14.25 -8.29
C VAL A 342 -0.23 12.90 -8.75
N PRO A 343 -0.59 11.98 -7.83
CA PRO A 343 -1.23 10.73 -8.19
C PRO A 343 -2.44 10.99 -9.07
N ALA A 344 -2.57 10.24 -10.17
CA ALA A 344 -3.73 10.36 -11.05
C ALA A 344 -5.02 10.26 -10.23
N PRO A 345 -6.10 10.99 -10.61
CA PRO A 345 -7.38 10.87 -9.94
C PRO A 345 -7.74 9.41 -9.77
N ILE A 346 -8.08 9.03 -8.54
CA ILE A 346 -8.30 7.62 -8.17
C ILE A 346 -9.45 7.02 -9.01
N VAL A 347 -10.33 7.87 -9.54
CA VAL A 347 -11.31 7.54 -10.59
C VAL A 347 -11.41 8.74 -11.55
N PRO A 348 -11.22 8.57 -12.87
CA PRO A 348 -11.58 9.63 -13.81
C PRO A 348 -13.10 9.79 -13.84
N ALA A 349 -13.59 11.05 -13.79
CA ALA A 349 -14.99 11.30 -14.06
C ALA A 349 -15.30 10.85 -15.50
N ALA A 350 -16.21 9.88 -15.63
CA ALA A 350 -17.09 9.66 -16.77
C ALA A 350 -16.62 10.29 -18.13
N PRO A 351 -15.57 9.73 -18.78
CA PRO A 351 -14.90 10.39 -19.92
C PRO A 351 -15.76 10.48 -21.20
N ASP A 352 -16.91 9.81 -21.22
CA ASP A 352 -17.87 9.76 -22.32
C ASP A 352 -19.09 10.69 -22.12
N LEU A 353 -19.13 11.47 -21.03
CA LEU A 353 -20.15 12.50 -20.87
C LEU A 353 -19.75 13.81 -21.56
N PRO A 354 -20.72 14.60 -22.05
CA PRO A 354 -20.42 15.96 -22.47
C PRO A 354 -19.87 16.74 -21.26
N VAL A 355 -18.71 17.37 -21.44
CA VAL A 355 -18.09 18.20 -20.41
C VAL A 355 -18.49 19.66 -20.64
N VAL A 356 -19.14 20.24 -19.66
CA VAL A 356 -19.48 21.66 -19.61
C VAL A 356 -18.56 22.34 -18.60
N ARG A 357 -18.05 23.52 -18.92
CA ARG A 357 -17.36 24.37 -17.96
C ARG A 357 -18.37 25.25 -17.26
N GLU A 358 -18.13 25.50 -15.98
CA GLU A 358 -18.82 26.55 -15.24
C GLU A 358 -18.71 27.90 -15.98
N ALA A 359 -19.81 28.66 -16.03
CA ALA A 359 -19.91 29.94 -16.73
C ALA A 359 -19.92 31.13 -15.75
N PRO A 360 -18.97 32.08 -15.85
CA PRO A 360 -19.05 33.35 -15.12
C PRO A 360 -19.95 34.37 -15.85
N PRO A 361 -20.63 35.30 -15.14
CA PRO A 361 -20.70 35.45 -13.68
C PRO A 361 -21.67 34.45 -13.03
N LYS A 362 -21.36 34.00 -11.81
CA LYS A 362 -22.14 33.00 -11.04
C LYS A 362 -23.48 33.51 -10.48
N ALA A 363 -24.07 34.53 -11.10
CA ALA A 363 -25.32 35.11 -10.65
C ALA A 363 -26.50 34.23 -11.05
N GLY A 364 -26.95 33.37 -10.14
CA GLY A 364 -28.06 32.44 -10.35
C GLY A 364 -27.61 31.04 -10.78
N ALA A 365 -28.55 30.21 -11.22
CA ALA A 365 -28.26 28.84 -11.62
C ALA A 365 -27.96 28.73 -13.13
N GLN A 366 -26.86 28.06 -13.49
CA GLN A 366 -26.49 27.73 -14.85
C GLN A 366 -27.35 26.56 -15.35
N ASP A 367 -28.08 26.77 -16.45
CA ASP A 367 -28.87 25.70 -17.05
C ASP A 367 -27.95 24.65 -17.73
N VAL A 368 -28.16 23.38 -17.44
CA VAL A 368 -27.40 22.24 -17.98
C VAL A 368 -28.33 21.13 -18.47
N SER A 369 -27.84 20.30 -19.40
CA SER A 369 -28.59 19.16 -19.95
C SER A 369 -28.01 17.85 -19.43
N VAL A 370 -28.78 17.08 -18.66
CA VAL A 370 -28.38 15.77 -18.12
C VAL A 370 -28.52 14.70 -19.22
N PRO A 371 -27.54 13.78 -19.39
CA PRO A 371 -26.34 13.60 -18.57
C PRO A 371 -25.18 14.54 -18.94
N VAL A 372 -24.45 15.02 -17.93
CA VAL A 372 -23.34 15.97 -18.08
C VAL A 372 -22.26 15.77 -17.01
N ALA A 373 -21.01 16.06 -17.36
CA ALA A 373 -19.95 16.31 -16.40
C ALA A 373 -19.62 17.80 -16.40
N ILE A 374 -19.56 18.42 -15.24
CA ILE A 374 -19.33 19.86 -15.10
C ILE A 374 -17.96 20.05 -14.44
N ALA A 375 -17.08 20.81 -15.09
CA ALA A 375 -15.83 21.26 -14.50
C ALA A 375 -16.03 22.67 -13.95
N GLY A 376 -15.99 22.81 -12.63
CA GLY A 376 -16.19 24.09 -11.93
C GLY A 376 -15.17 24.34 -10.84
N CYS A 377 -15.29 25.49 -10.18
CA CYS A 377 -14.38 25.92 -9.13
C CYS A 377 -15.09 26.83 -8.14
N ILE A 378 -15.07 26.53 -6.84
CA ILE A 378 -15.54 27.46 -5.79
C ILE A 378 -14.50 28.57 -5.66
N ASP A 379 -14.66 29.64 -6.42
CA ASP A 379 -13.65 30.69 -6.67
C ASP A 379 -13.47 31.71 -5.54
N ALA A 380 -14.39 31.76 -4.58
CA ALA A 380 -14.31 32.63 -3.41
C ALA A 380 -14.92 31.97 -2.17
N PRO A 381 -14.46 32.35 -0.96
CA PRO A 381 -15.06 31.90 0.30
C PRO A 381 -16.58 32.12 0.34
N GLY A 382 -17.33 31.07 0.65
CA GLY A 382 -18.79 31.06 0.70
C GLY A 382 -19.50 31.14 -0.64
N ALA A 383 -18.76 31.05 -1.76
CA ALA A 383 -19.39 30.88 -3.07
C ALA A 383 -20.16 29.56 -3.14
N VAL A 384 -21.29 29.59 -3.85
CA VAL A 384 -22.14 28.42 -4.10
C VAL A 384 -22.45 28.41 -5.58
N ASP A 385 -22.05 27.33 -6.25
CA ASP A 385 -22.34 27.15 -7.66
C ASP A 385 -23.65 26.39 -7.79
N ARG A 386 -24.53 26.88 -8.68
CA ARG A 386 -25.87 26.32 -8.86
C ARG A 386 -26.07 25.89 -10.31
N TYR A 387 -26.57 24.67 -10.49
CA TYR A 387 -26.86 24.09 -11.80
C TYR A 387 -28.32 23.67 -11.87
N ARG A 388 -29.03 24.12 -12.91
CA ARG A 388 -30.44 23.81 -13.11
C ARG A 388 -30.61 22.84 -14.26
N PHE A 389 -31.45 21.83 -14.08
CA PHE A 389 -31.77 20.87 -15.14
C PHE A 389 -33.26 20.48 -15.10
N ARG A 390 -33.78 19.96 -16.21
CA ARG A 390 -35.13 19.39 -16.27
C ARG A 390 -35.07 17.91 -15.90
N GLY A 391 -35.89 17.49 -14.94
CA GLY A 391 -36.05 16.09 -14.55
C GLY A 391 -37.51 15.65 -14.63
N ARG A 392 -37.73 14.33 -14.74
CA ARG A 392 -39.07 13.74 -14.76
C ARG A 392 -39.30 12.83 -13.56
N ALA A 393 -40.55 12.75 -13.11
CA ALA A 393 -40.97 11.86 -12.05
C ALA A 393 -40.60 10.41 -12.38
N GLY A 394 -39.96 9.72 -11.44
CA GLY A 394 -39.51 8.33 -11.59
C GLY A 394 -38.14 8.16 -12.25
N GLU A 395 -37.53 9.22 -12.81
CA GLU A 395 -36.13 9.15 -13.27
C GLU A 395 -35.20 9.01 -12.07
N ARG A 396 -34.21 8.13 -12.18
CA ARG A 396 -33.14 8.02 -11.19
C ARG A 396 -31.99 8.93 -11.60
N LEU A 397 -31.47 9.71 -10.65
CA LEU A 397 -30.38 10.65 -10.83
C LEU A 397 -29.24 10.28 -9.89
N VAL A 398 -28.03 10.28 -10.44
CA VAL A 398 -26.78 10.21 -9.68
C VAL A 398 -26.05 11.55 -9.80
N ILE A 399 -25.65 12.06 -8.64
CA ILE A 399 -24.81 13.25 -8.47
C ILE A 399 -23.52 12.77 -7.83
N ASP A 400 -22.38 12.87 -8.50
CA ASP A 400 -21.08 12.47 -7.96
C ASP A 400 -20.08 13.61 -8.10
N VAL A 401 -19.40 13.96 -7.01
CA VAL A 401 -18.35 14.98 -7.01
C VAL A 401 -16.99 14.31 -6.99
N VAL A 402 -16.07 14.78 -7.83
CA VAL A 402 -14.63 14.48 -7.73
C VAL A 402 -13.92 15.78 -7.38
N ALA A 403 -13.46 15.89 -6.14
CA ALA A 403 -12.74 17.04 -5.62
C ALA A 403 -11.46 16.58 -4.89
N ARG A 404 -11.54 16.16 -3.64
CA ARG A 404 -10.38 15.68 -2.86
C ARG A 404 -9.74 14.46 -3.48
N ARG A 405 -10.51 13.59 -4.13
CA ARG A 405 -9.98 12.46 -4.93
C ARG A 405 -9.17 12.89 -6.16
N ALA A 406 -9.26 14.16 -6.55
CA ALA A 406 -8.44 14.82 -7.56
C ALA A 406 -7.52 15.90 -6.96
N TRP A 407 -7.25 15.84 -5.65
CA TRP A 407 -6.35 16.74 -4.92
C TRP A 407 -6.80 18.21 -4.81
N SER A 408 -8.09 18.47 -5.03
CA SER A 408 -8.72 19.74 -4.66
C SER A 408 -8.87 19.82 -3.13
N PRO A 409 -8.69 20.98 -2.48
CA PRO A 409 -8.97 21.14 -1.06
C PRO A 409 -10.47 21.15 -0.73
N LEU A 410 -11.34 21.30 -1.75
CA LEU A 410 -12.78 21.43 -1.58
C LEU A 410 -13.37 20.29 -0.75
N ASP A 411 -13.93 20.63 0.40
CA ASP A 411 -14.78 19.76 1.21
C ASP A 411 -16.20 19.87 0.64
N SER A 412 -16.51 19.06 -0.37
CA SER A 412 -17.71 19.30 -1.15
C SER A 412 -18.97 19.08 -0.30
N THR A 413 -19.98 19.91 -0.54
CA THR A 413 -21.34 19.68 -0.10
C THR A 413 -22.25 19.84 -1.30
N ILE A 414 -23.23 18.95 -1.45
CA ILE A 414 -24.23 19.05 -2.51
C ILE A 414 -25.63 19.05 -1.91
N GLU A 415 -26.50 19.88 -2.49
CA GLU A 415 -27.94 19.91 -2.19
C GLU A 415 -28.73 19.83 -3.49
N LEU A 416 -29.76 18.99 -3.52
CA LEU A 416 -30.71 18.91 -4.63
C LEU A 416 -32.05 19.50 -4.23
N GLU A 417 -32.44 20.59 -4.88
CA GLU A 417 -33.72 21.28 -4.73
C GLU A 417 -34.72 20.81 -5.80
N ALA A 418 -35.95 20.54 -5.37
CA ALA A 418 -37.09 20.20 -6.22
C ALA A 418 -37.73 21.44 -6.88
N PRO A 419 -38.60 21.25 -7.89
CA PRO A 419 -39.29 22.36 -8.56
C PRO A 419 -40.18 23.23 -7.65
N ASP A 420 -40.58 22.71 -6.49
CA ASP A 420 -41.35 23.41 -5.46
C ASP A 420 -40.47 24.20 -4.48
N GLY A 421 -39.15 24.21 -4.67
CA GLY A 421 -38.17 24.87 -3.81
C GLY A 421 -37.74 24.06 -2.58
N ARG A 422 -38.24 22.82 -2.42
CA ARG A 422 -37.87 21.96 -1.29
C ARG A 422 -36.56 21.23 -1.56
N ILE A 423 -35.67 21.21 -0.58
CA ILE A 423 -34.47 20.34 -0.62
C ILE A 423 -34.90 18.87 -0.50
N LEU A 424 -34.59 18.08 -1.51
CA LEU A 424 -34.88 16.65 -1.56
C LEU A 424 -33.83 15.80 -0.84
N ALA A 425 -32.57 16.16 -1.01
CA ALA A 425 -31.43 15.45 -0.45
C ALA A 425 -30.21 16.36 -0.38
N SER A 426 -29.34 16.09 0.58
CA SER A 426 -28.02 16.68 0.70
C SER A 426 -27.00 15.63 1.08
N ASN A 427 -25.73 15.87 0.73
CA ASN A 427 -24.62 15.05 1.17
C ASN A 427 -23.36 15.91 1.25
N ASP A 428 -22.57 15.72 2.30
CA ASP A 428 -21.23 16.26 2.50
C ASP A 428 -20.19 15.17 2.17
N ASP A 429 -20.30 13.99 2.80
CA ASP A 429 -19.32 12.92 2.66
C ASP A 429 -19.90 11.62 2.10
N HIS A 430 -19.17 10.98 1.17
CA HIS A 430 -19.44 9.62 0.73
C HIS A 430 -18.22 8.69 0.85
N PRO A 431 -18.30 7.58 1.61
CA PRO A 431 -17.18 6.67 1.78
C PRO A 431 -16.84 5.93 0.48
N ARG A 432 -15.54 5.71 0.25
CA ARG A 432 -14.99 5.00 -0.92
C ARG A 432 -13.93 3.99 -0.45
N LEU A 433 -13.76 2.88 -1.17
CA LEU A 433 -12.78 1.86 -0.76
C LEU A 433 -11.34 2.27 -1.11
N ASN A 434 -11.13 2.88 -2.27
CA ASN A 434 -9.80 3.15 -2.85
C ASN A 434 -9.15 4.47 -2.41
N VAL A 435 -9.67 5.12 -1.38
CA VAL A 435 -9.18 6.43 -0.89
C VAL A 435 -8.36 6.30 0.39
N GLY A 436 -7.86 5.11 0.72
CA GLY A 436 -7.20 4.84 2.01
C GLY A 436 -6.00 5.74 2.32
N LEU A 437 -5.28 6.23 1.31
CA LEU A 437 -4.14 7.16 1.49
C LEU A 437 -4.56 8.64 1.50
N LEU A 438 -5.82 8.94 1.20
CA LEU A 438 -6.40 10.27 1.28
C LEU A 438 -7.12 10.39 2.62
N THR A 439 -6.37 10.80 3.65
CA THR A 439 -6.83 10.81 5.05
C THR A 439 -7.98 11.78 5.33
N HIS A 440 -8.19 12.74 4.43
CA HIS A 440 -9.27 13.73 4.49
C HIS A 440 -10.28 13.57 3.35
N HIS A 441 -10.50 12.37 2.82
CA HIS A 441 -11.52 12.17 1.77
C HIS A 441 -12.89 12.71 2.22
N ALA A 442 -13.51 13.58 1.40
CA ALA A 442 -14.76 14.27 1.69
C ALA A 442 -15.51 14.66 0.39
N ASP A 443 -15.51 13.75 -0.59
CA ASP A 443 -16.27 13.97 -1.82
C ASP A 443 -17.73 13.51 -1.64
N SER A 444 -18.67 14.35 -2.07
CA SER A 444 -20.10 14.06 -1.94
C SER A 444 -20.66 13.17 -3.05
N HIS A 445 -21.75 12.46 -2.74
CA HIS A 445 -22.51 11.61 -3.64
C HIS A 445 -23.99 11.55 -3.27
N LEU A 446 -24.88 11.64 -4.26
CA LEU A 446 -26.31 11.38 -4.13
C LEU A 446 -26.79 10.42 -5.22
N ASP A 447 -27.70 9.52 -4.85
CA ASP A 447 -28.40 8.59 -5.74
C ASP A 447 -29.85 8.48 -5.31
N LEU A 448 -30.77 9.05 -6.11
CA LEU A 448 -32.18 9.11 -5.76
C LEU A 448 -33.10 9.07 -6.97
N VAL A 449 -34.38 8.81 -6.71
CA VAL A 449 -35.46 8.90 -7.71
C VAL A 449 -36.14 10.25 -7.60
N LEU A 450 -36.27 10.96 -8.71
CA LEU A 450 -36.93 12.26 -8.78
C LEU A 450 -38.45 12.09 -8.57
N PRO A 451 -39.06 12.84 -7.63
CA PRO A 451 -40.46 12.63 -7.26
C PRO A 451 -41.48 13.28 -8.22
N ALA A 452 -41.07 14.28 -9.00
CA ALA A 452 -41.96 15.09 -9.83
C ALA A 452 -41.31 15.52 -11.16
N ASP A 453 -42.13 15.93 -12.12
CA ASP A 453 -41.65 16.62 -13.31
C ASP A 453 -41.32 18.07 -12.96
N GLY A 454 -40.22 18.61 -13.50
CA GLY A 454 -39.96 20.05 -13.43
C GLY A 454 -38.48 20.42 -13.48
N LEU A 455 -38.19 21.64 -13.04
CA LEU A 455 -36.84 22.19 -12.95
C LEU A 455 -36.26 21.93 -11.57
N TYR A 456 -35.15 21.19 -11.53
CA TYR A 456 -34.40 20.90 -10.33
C TYR A 456 -33.13 21.75 -10.30
N THR A 457 -32.64 22.07 -9.10
CA THR A 457 -31.39 22.80 -8.91
C THR A 457 -30.44 21.98 -8.04
N VAL A 458 -29.22 21.74 -8.52
CA VAL A 458 -28.12 21.21 -7.69
C VAL A 458 -27.26 22.39 -7.25
N SER A 459 -27.05 22.53 -5.95
CA SER A 459 -26.07 23.46 -5.39
C SER A 459 -24.84 22.69 -4.95
N ILE A 460 -23.65 23.24 -5.21
CA ILE A 460 -22.37 22.74 -4.68
C ILE A 460 -21.63 23.87 -3.97
N ALA A 461 -21.07 23.57 -2.80
CA ALA A 461 -20.33 24.51 -1.96
C ALA A 461 -19.24 23.80 -1.15
N ASP A 462 -18.38 24.57 -0.49
CA ASP A 462 -17.43 24.07 0.50
C ASP A 462 -18.08 24.02 1.90
N ALA A 463 -17.99 22.87 2.58
CA ALA A 463 -18.56 22.64 3.92
C ALA A 463 -18.04 23.63 4.97
N GLN A 464 -16.80 24.10 4.80
CA GLN A 464 -16.11 25.00 5.70
C GLN A 464 -16.13 26.45 5.22
N VAL A 465 -16.88 26.75 4.15
CA VAL A 465 -17.07 28.09 3.59
C VAL A 465 -15.77 28.66 2.99
N HIS A 466 -14.81 27.81 2.63
CA HIS A 466 -13.61 28.22 1.91
C HIS A 466 -13.87 28.37 0.40
N GLY A 467 -12.86 28.86 -0.33
CA GLY A 467 -12.87 28.98 -1.78
C GLY A 467 -11.58 29.61 -2.30
N GLY A 468 -11.32 29.42 -3.59
CA GLY A 468 -10.11 29.83 -4.28
C GLY A 468 -9.91 28.97 -5.54
N LEU A 469 -8.94 29.30 -6.38
CA LEU A 469 -8.77 28.64 -7.68
C LEU A 469 -8.34 27.16 -7.57
N ALA A 470 -7.77 26.78 -6.43
CA ALA A 470 -7.47 25.40 -6.10
C ALA A 470 -8.74 24.55 -5.84
N TYR A 471 -9.87 25.17 -5.45
CA TYR A 471 -11.14 24.52 -5.07
C TYR A 471 -11.95 24.05 -6.28
N THR A 472 -11.26 23.36 -7.19
CA THR A 472 -11.82 22.79 -8.41
C THR A 472 -12.65 21.55 -8.09
N TYR A 473 -13.63 21.25 -8.94
CA TYR A 473 -14.41 20.03 -8.86
C TYR A 473 -14.83 19.54 -10.24
N GLN A 474 -15.09 18.24 -10.33
CA GLN A 474 -15.85 17.63 -11.43
C GLN A 474 -17.16 17.11 -10.86
N LEU A 475 -18.28 17.69 -11.28
CA LEU A 475 -19.64 17.31 -10.86
C LEU A 475 -20.31 16.52 -11.98
N ARG A 476 -20.60 15.24 -11.73
CA ARG A 476 -21.36 14.40 -12.65
C ARG A 476 -22.84 14.44 -12.29
N LEU A 477 -23.68 14.82 -13.25
CA LEU A 477 -25.14 14.65 -13.19
C LEU A 477 -25.55 13.68 -14.29
N SER A 478 -26.03 12.48 -13.93
CA SER A 478 -26.44 11.49 -14.93
C SER A 478 -27.50 10.51 -14.41
N PRO A 479 -28.22 9.79 -15.30
CA PRO A 479 -28.82 8.52 -14.90
C PRO A 479 -27.75 7.58 -14.31
N PRO A 480 -28.15 6.58 -13.51
CA PRO A 480 -27.23 5.59 -12.99
C PRO A 480 -26.39 4.95 -14.09
N ARG A 481 -25.11 4.76 -13.82
CA ARG A 481 -24.16 4.04 -14.68
C ARG A 481 -23.64 2.80 -13.96
N PRO A 482 -24.46 1.73 -13.85
CA PRO A 482 -24.11 0.60 -13.01
C PRO A 482 -22.82 -0.05 -13.48
N GLY A 483 -21.92 -0.34 -12.54
CA GLY A 483 -20.65 -0.99 -12.78
C GLY A 483 -20.01 -1.42 -11.48
N PHE A 484 -18.76 -1.87 -11.54
CA PHE A 484 -18.04 -2.28 -10.35
C PHE A 484 -16.52 -2.16 -10.55
N THR A 485 -15.82 -1.97 -9.45
CA THR A 485 -14.36 -2.17 -9.35
C THR A 485 -14.11 -3.31 -8.38
N VAL A 486 -13.20 -4.23 -8.70
CA VAL A 486 -12.79 -5.30 -7.79
C VAL A 486 -11.34 -5.14 -7.42
N TYR A 487 -11.03 -5.27 -6.14
CA TYR A 487 -9.69 -5.27 -5.57
C TYR A 487 -9.31 -6.67 -5.10
N VAL A 488 -8.05 -7.09 -5.29
CA VAL A 488 -7.50 -8.35 -4.73
C VAL A 488 -6.50 -8.04 -3.63
N VAL A 489 -6.64 -8.71 -2.48
CA VAL A 489 -5.80 -8.51 -1.29
C VAL A 489 -5.34 -9.86 -0.72
N PRO A 490 -4.08 -9.99 -0.26
CA PRO A 490 -2.99 -9.02 -0.39
C PRO A 490 -2.37 -9.01 -1.79
N SER A 491 -1.58 -7.97 -2.09
CA SER A 491 -0.83 -7.87 -3.35
C SER A 491 0.48 -8.69 -3.34
N ALA A 492 1.08 -8.92 -2.17
CA ALA A 492 2.14 -9.91 -1.98
C ALA A 492 1.54 -11.26 -1.56
N ILE A 493 1.52 -12.21 -2.48
CA ILE A 493 0.86 -13.50 -2.31
C ILE A 493 1.91 -14.57 -2.03
N GLU A 494 1.87 -15.09 -0.81
CA GLU A 494 2.79 -16.14 -0.37
C GLU A 494 2.14 -17.51 -0.45
N VAL A 495 2.67 -18.36 -1.32
CA VAL A 495 2.23 -19.74 -1.47
C VAL A 495 3.03 -20.62 -0.52
N LEU A 496 2.35 -21.14 0.49
CA LEU A 496 2.89 -22.08 1.47
C LEU A 496 2.93 -23.53 0.90
N ALA A 497 3.29 -24.50 1.75
CA ALA A 497 3.41 -25.91 1.38
C ALA A 497 2.06 -26.60 1.08
N GLY A 498 0.95 -25.98 1.48
CA GLY A 498 -0.41 -26.49 1.32
C GLY A 498 -0.94 -26.40 -0.12
N PRO A 499 -2.17 -26.87 -0.33
CA PRO A 499 -2.71 -27.03 -1.68
C PRO A 499 -3.15 -25.72 -2.34
N ALA A 500 -3.52 -24.71 -1.56
CA ALA A 500 -3.87 -23.38 -2.04
C ALA A 500 -3.53 -22.28 -1.02
N VAL A 501 -3.62 -21.02 -1.46
CA VAL A 501 -3.53 -19.81 -0.63
C VAL A 501 -4.85 -19.01 -0.73
N PRO A 502 -5.39 -18.48 0.38
CA PRO A 502 -6.59 -17.65 0.34
C PRO A 502 -6.28 -16.26 -0.19
N LEU A 503 -7.20 -15.70 -0.98
CA LEU A 503 -7.20 -14.33 -1.48
C LEU A 503 -8.52 -13.67 -1.12
N GLY A 504 -8.48 -12.44 -0.62
CA GLY A 504 -9.64 -11.58 -0.45
C GLY A 504 -9.93 -10.80 -1.73
N PHE A 505 -11.20 -10.69 -2.07
CA PHE A 505 -11.68 -9.82 -3.13
C PHE A 505 -12.68 -8.84 -2.53
N LEU A 506 -12.46 -7.54 -2.73
CA LEU A 506 -13.33 -6.47 -2.27
C LEU A 506 -13.96 -5.80 -3.49
N VAL A 507 -15.22 -5.38 -3.39
CA VAL A 507 -15.97 -4.81 -4.51
C VAL A 507 -16.48 -3.43 -4.13
N GLU A 508 -16.20 -2.45 -4.98
CA GLU A 508 -16.90 -1.18 -4.98
C GLU A 508 -17.96 -1.24 -6.08
N ARG A 509 -19.24 -1.22 -5.69
CA ARG A 509 -20.39 -1.28 -6.60
C ARG A 509 -20.82 0.14 -6.96
N HIS A 510 -20.81 0.46 -8.24
CA HIS A 510 -21.11 1.81 -8.74
C HIS A 510 -22.58 1.93 -9.14
N ASP A 511 -23.18 3.08 -8.82
CA ASP A 511 -24.51 3.53 -9.27
C ASP A 511 -25.60 2.44 -9.20
N GLY A 512 -25.67 1.75 -8.05
CA GLY A 512 -26.68 0.73 -7.79
C GLY A 512 -26.46 -0.63 -8.45
N TYR A 513 -25.26 -0.94 -8.95
CA TYR A 513 -24.96 -2.27 -9.49
C TYR A 513 -25.06 -3.38 -8.44
N GLN A 514 -26.04 -4.28 -8.57
CA GLN A 514 -26.25 -5.39 -7.64
C GLN A 514 -25.95 -6.77 -8.26
N GLY A 515 -25.44 -6.81 -9.50
CA GLY A 515 -25.21 -8.07 -10.22
C GLY A 515 -24.14 -8.97 -9.58
N GLU A 516 -24.19 -10.25 -9.93
CA GLU A 516 -23.13 -11.22 -9.64
C GLU A 516 -21.88 -10.89 -10.48
N ILE A 517 -20.70 -11.13 -9.90
CA ILE A 517 -19.40 -10.90 -10.55
C ILE A 517 -18.59 -12.20 -10.55
N GLU A 518 -18.09 -12.60 -11.70
CA GLU A 518 -17.19 -13.75 -11.90
C GLU A 518 -15.73 -13.29 -12.00
N LEU A 519 -14.85 -13.95 -11.27
CA LEU A 519 -13.41 -13.72 -11.23
C LEU A 519 -12.68 -14.82 -12.00
N ALA A 520 -11.73 -14.42 -12.84
CA ALA A 520 -10.92 -15.36 -13.61
C ALA A 520 -9.46 -14.93 -13.67
N LEU A 521 -8.56 -15.91 -13.73
CA LEU A 521 -7.14 -15.67 -14.01
C LEU A 521 -6.98 -15.23 -15.46
N GLN A 522 -6.25 -14.14 -15.68
CA GLN A 522 -5.92 -13.66 -17.02
C GLN A 522 -4.55 -14.20 -17.43
N GLN A 523 -4.53 -15.03 -18.48
CA GLN A 523 -3.31 -15.67 -19.01
C GLN A 523 -2.48 -16.35 -17.90
N PRO A 524 -3.07 -17.24 -17.08
CA PRO A 524 -2.34 -17.90 -16.01
C PRO A 524 -1.23 -18.81 -16.55
N PRO A 525 -0.11 -18.96 -15.82
CA PRO A 525 0.81 -20.06 -16.08
C PRO A 525 0.09 -21.41 -15.95
N ASP A 526 0.63 -22.43 -16.63
CA ASP A 526 0.03 -23.76 -16.68
C ASP A 526 -0.23 -24.33 -15.28
N GLY A 527 -1.43 -24.88 -15.08
CA GLY A 527 -1.83 -25.56 -13.85
C GLY A 527 -2.32 -24.65 -12.71
N TRP A 528 -2.27 -23.32 -12.86
CA TRP A 528 -2.83 -22.39 -11.88
C TRP A 528 -4.35 -22.39 -11.92
N ARG A 529 -4.99 -22.34 -10.74
CA ARG A 529 -6.46 -22.43 -10.62
C ARG A 529 -6.97 -21.50 -9.54
N LEU A 530 -8.01 -20.75 -9.87
CA LEU A 530 -8.79 -19.98 -8.89
C LEU A 530 -10.05 -20.78 -8.55
N ALA A 531 -10.26 -21.09 -7.27
CA ALA A 531 -11.48 -21.72 -6.78
C ALA A 531 -12.28 -20.71 -5.94
N GLY A 532 -13.61 -20.73 -6.06
CA GLY A 532 -14.49 -19.79 -5.35
C GLY A 532 -14.53 -18.39 -5.97
N GLY A 533 -14.14 -18.23 -7.25
CA GLY A 533 -14.10 -16.94 -7.95
C GLY A 533 -15.47 -16.36 -8.32
N ARG A 534 -16.51 -16.52 -7.50
CA ARG A 534 -17.85 -15.97 -7.72
C ARG A 534 -18.20 -15.04 -6.56
N ILE A 535 -18.48 -13.79 -6.87
CA ILE A 535 -18.99 -12.80 -5.91
C ILE A 535 -20.51 -12.72 -6.12
N PRO A 536 -21.33 -13.19 -5.16
CA PRO A 536 -22.78 -13.16 -5.28
C PRO A 536 -23.34 -11.75 -5.54
N ALA A 537 -24.56 -11.71 -6.08
CA ALA A 537 -25.31 -10.47 -6.24
C ALA A 537 -25.43 -9.71 -4.91
N GLY A 538 -25.13 -8.41 -4.93
CA GLY A 538 -25.14 -7.50 -3.77
C GLY A 538 -24.11 -7.76 -2.68
N ALA A 539 -23.20 -8.71 -2.86
CA ALA A 539 -22.08 -8.92 -1.94
C ALA A 539 -20.90 -8.01 -2.28
N ASP A 540 -20.27 -7.40 -1.27
CA ASP A 540 -19.17 -6.43 -1.45
C ASP A 540 -17.79 -7.05 -1.24
N SER A 541 -17.72 -8.34 -0.96
CA SER A 541 -16.47 -9.07 -0.89
C SER A 541 -16.65 -10.56 -1.18
N VAL A 542 -15.57 -11.31 -1.34
CA VAL A 542 -15.55 -12.78 -1.20
C VAL A 542 -14.12 -13.21 -0.89
N ARG A 543 -13.95 -14.38 -0.24
CA ARG A 543 -12.65 -15.07 -0.23
C ARG A 543 -12.65 -16.18 -1.25
N ALA A 544 -11.63 -16.21 -2.09
CA ALA A 544 -11.36 -17.29 -3.03
C ALA A 544 -9.99 -17.91 -2.70
N THR A 545 -9.60 -18.98 -3.39
CA THR A 545 -8.27 -19.58 -3.18
C THR A 545 -7.54 -19.80 -4.49
N LEU A 546 -6.25 -19.47 -4.50
CA LEU A 546 -5.36 -19.72 -5.61
C LEU A 546 -4.57 -21.01 -5.36
N ALA A 547 -4.73 -21.98 -6.24
CA ALA A 547 -3.97 -23.22 -6.27
C ALA A 547 -2.93 -23.19 -7.41
N LEU A 548 -1.75 -23.72 -7.13
CA LEU A 548 -0.62 -23.77 -8.07
C LEU A 548 -0.24 -25.24 -8.32
N PRO A 549 0.40 -25.57 -9.46
CA PRO A 549 0.95 -26.90 -9.65
C PRO A 549 2.06 -27.23 -8.63
N PRO A 550 2.41 -28.52 -8.45
CA PRO A 550 3.62 -28.92 -7.75
C PRO A 550 4.88 -28.32 -8.42
N GLY A 551 5.92 -28.07 -7.64
CA GLY A 551 7.14 -27.37 -8.08
C GLY A 551 7.50 -26.16 -7.22
N SER A 552 8.69 -25.62 -7.42
CA SER A 552 9.16 -24.38 -6.80
C SER A 552 8.85 -23.18 -7.71
N ILE A 553 8.48 -22.06 -7.11
CA ILE A 553 8.51 -20.76 -7.78
C ILE A 553 9.92 -20.21 -7.57
N GLU A 554 10.75 -20.23 -8.61
CA GLU A 554 12.15 -19.78 -8.51
C GLU A 554 12.27 -18.26 -8.36
N ALA A 555 11.35 -17.50 -8.96
CA ALA A 555 11.26 -16.05 -8.85
C ALA A 555 9.80 -15.59 -8.80
N PRO A 556 9.47 -14.48 -8.11
CA PRO A 556 8.09 -14.03 -7.98
C PRO A 556 7.41 -13.70 -9.31
N LEU A 557 6.24 -14.30 -9.53
CA LEU A 557 5.47 -14.18 -10.77
C LEU A 557 4.31 -13.18 -10.61
N PRO A 558 3.96 -12.40 -11.65
CA PRO A 558 2.80 -11.53 -11.59
C PRO A 558 1.50 -12.34 -11.57
N LEU A 559 0.51 -11.87 -10.79
CA LEU A 559 -0.86 -12.37 -10.85
C LEU A 559 -1.76 -11.35 -11.55
N ARG A 560 -2.37 -11.77 -12.67
CA ARG A 560 -3.37 -10.98 -13.38
C ARG A 560 -4.73 -11.64 -13.28
N LEU A 561 -5.74 -10.85 -12.96
CA LEU A 561 -7.11 -11.28 -12.72
C LEU A 561 -8.05 -10.32 -13.45
N VAL A 562 -9.16 -10.86 -13.94
CA VAL A 562 -10.26 -10.09 -14.52
C VAL A 562 -11.55 -10.41 -13.79
N ALA A 563 -12.41 -9.41 -13.66
CA ALA A 563 -13.74 -9.54 -13.10
C ALA A 563 -14.77 -9.27 -14.20
N THR A 564 -15.81 -10.09 -14.25
CA THR A 564 -16.83 -10.06 -15.28
C THR A 564 -18.22 -10.00 -14.66
N GLY A 565 -19.07 -9.12 -15.14
CA GLY A 565 -20.44 -8.99 -14.66
C GLY A 565 -21.38 -8.47 -15.75
N MET A 566 -22.68 -8.63 -15.54
CA MET A 566 -23.71 -8.18 -16.48
C MET A 566 -24.26 -6.82 -16.08
N VAL A 567 -24.08 -5.80 -16.91
CA VAL A 567 -24.70 -4.47 -16.77
C VAL A 567 -25.82 -4.37 -17.80
N GLY A 568 -27.07 -4.49 -17.35
CA GLY A 568 -28.20 -4.73 -18.25
C GLY A 568 -27.99 -6.03 -19.04
N SER A 569 -28.07 -5.96 -20.37
CA SER A 569 -27.76 -7.09 -21.27
C SER A 569 -26.29 -7.18 -21.68
N ARG A 570 -25.46 -6.21 -21.30
CA ARG A 570 -24.06 -6.13 -21.71
C ARG A 570 -23.14 -6.80 -20.70
N ARG A 571 -22.28 -7.69 -21.19
CA ARG A 571 -21.17 -8.26 -20.41
C ARG A 571 -20.05 -7.23 -20.29
N VAL A 572 -19.67 -6.89 -19.06
CA VAL A 572 -18.57 -5.97 -18.75
C VAL A 572 -17.41 -6.77 -18.16
N LEU A 573 -16.21 -6.55 -18.68
CA LEU A 573 -14.97 -7.15 -18.20
C LEU A 573 -14.04 -6.03 -17.76
N VAL A 574 -13.56 -6.10 -16.51
CA VAL A 574 -12.62 -5.13 -15.92
C VAL A 574 -11.42 -5.85 -15.32
N PRO A 575 -10.22 -5.26 -15.34
CA PRO A 575 -9.09 -5.78 -14.60
C PRO A 575 -9.38 -5.71 -13.09
N VAL A 576 -8.95 -6.73 -12.34
CA VAL A 576 -8.96 -6.69 -10.87
C VAL A 576 -7.72 -5.92 -10.40
N VAL A 577 -7.92 -4.97 -9.50
CA VAL A 577 -6.88 -4.04 -9.03
C VAL A 577 -6.13 -4.66 -7.83
N PRO A 578 -4.80 -4.84 -7.90
CA PRO A 578 -3.99 -5.23 -6.74
C PRO A 578 -4.11 -4.22 -5.60
N ALA A 579 -4.25 -4.70 -4.37
CA ALA A 579 -4.25 -3.85 -3.19
C ALA A 579 -3.75 -4.59 -1.95
N ASP A 580 -3.50 -3.83 -0.89
CA ASP A 580 -3.25 -4.33 0.45
C ASP A 580 -4.30 -3.73 1.40
N GLU A 581 -4.85 -4.56 2.29
CA GLU A 581 -5.63 -4.06 3.43
C GLU A 581 -4.65 -3.57 4.51
N VAL A 582 -4.75 -2.31 4.87
CA VAL A 582 -3.96 -1.69 5.95
C VAL A 582 -4.91 -1.22 7.03
N ILE A 583 -4.52 -1.35 8.30
CA ILE A 583 -5.34 -0.99 9.46
C ILE A 583 -4.84 0.33 10.05
N GLN A 584 -5.74 1.28 10.24
CA GLN A 584 -5.54 2.47 11.05
C GLN A 584 -5.78 2.13 12.53
N SER A 585 -5.19 2.89 13.47
CA SER A 585 -5.50 2.74 14.91
C SER A 585 -7.01 2.62 15.12
N PHE A 586 -7.41 1.74 16.04
CA PHE A 586 -8.82 1.48 16.36
C PHE A 586 -9.64 0.72 15.29
N SER A 587 -8.98 0.00 14.37
CA SER A 587 -9.56 -1.04 13.49
C SER A 587 -10.27 -0.58 12.21
N LEU A 588 -10.10 0.67 11.78
CA LEU A 588 -10.51 1.10 10.44
C LEU A 588 -9.60 0.43 9.40
N ARG A 589 -10.21 -0.34 8.48
CA ARG A 589 -9.49 -1.00 7.36
C ARG A 589 -9.57 -0.14 6.12
N HIS A 590 -8.43 0.02 5.47
CA HIS A 590 -8.27 0.82 4.27
C HIS A 590 -7.69 -0.03 3.14
N VAL A 591 -8.19 0.16 1.93
CA VAL A 591 -7.68 -0.51 0.74
C VAL A 591 -6.65 0.39 0.09
N VAL A 592 -5.38 -0.03 0.14
CA VAL A 592 -4.27 0.72 -0.44
C VAL A 592 -3.84 0.04 -1.73
N LEU A 593 -4.01 0.73 -2.86
CA LEU A 593 -3.72 0.18 -4.18
C LEU A 593 -2.23 -0.14 -4.35
N ALA A 594 -1.96 -1.22 -5.07
CA ALA A 594 -0.63 -1.63 -5.50
C ALA A 594 -0.56 -1.62 -7.03
N ALA A 595 0.62 -1.33 -7.59
CA ALA A 595 0.83 -1.35 -9.04
C ALA A 595 0.71 -2.77 -9.61
N THR A 596 1.17 -3.77 -8.86
CA THR A 596 1.11 -5.18 -9.26
C THR A 596 0.90 -6.12 -8.08
N SER A 597 0.29 -7.29 -8.34
CA SER A 597 0.32 -8.44 -7.43
C SER A 597 1.45 -9.39 -7.82
N ARG A 598 2.20 -9.90 -6.84
CA ARG A 598 3.29 -10.85 -7.01
C ARG A 598 3.05 -12.11 -6.20
N VAL A 599 3.31 -13.26 -6.80
CA VAL A 599 3.19 -14.59 -6.18
C VAL A 599 4.57 -15.19 -5.98
N ALA A 600 4.90 -15.54 -4.76
CA ALA A 600 6.14 -16.24 -4.42
C ALA A 600 5.86 -17.52 -3.63
N GLY A 601 6.71 -18.53 -3.78
CA GLY A 601 6.58 -19.81 -3.10
C GLY A 601 7.58 -19.94 -1.95
N ARG A 602 7.14 -20.46 -0.80
CA ARG A 602 8.04 -20.87 0.29
C ARG A 602 8.42 -22.35 0.15
N GLY A 603 9.61 -22.61 -0.42
CA GLY A 603 10.17 -23.96 -0.55
C GLY A 603 9.54 -24.83 -1.64
N PRO A 604 10.02 -26.07 -1.81
CA PRO A 604 9.50 -26.98 -2.83
C PRO A 604 8.07 -27.42 -2.49
N ALA A 605 7.15 -27.29 -3.44
CA ALA A 605 5.79 -27.74 -3.25
C ALA A 605 5.69 -29.27 -3.31
N PRO A 606 5.06 -29.91 -2.32
CA PRO A 606 4.80 -31.35 -2.37
C PRO A 606 3.84 -31.70 -3.51
N ALA A 607 3.91 -32.95 -4.00
CA ALA A 607 2.99 -33.51 -5.00
C ALA A 607 1.50 -33.51 -4.54
N THR A 608 1.24 -33.18 -3.26
CA THR A 608 -0.08 -33.07 -2.65
C THR A 608 -0.91 -31.87 -3.13
N ARG A 609 -0.41 -31.01 -4.05
CA ARG A 609 -1.19 -29.88 -4.61
C ARG A 609 -2.33 -30.27 -5.55
N LEU A 610 -2.48 -31.54 -5.90
CA LEU A 610 -3.61 -32.04 -6.70
C LEU A 610 -4.85 -32.35 -5.83
N VAL A 611 -5.16 -31.49 -4.85
CA VAL A 611 -6.39 -31.62 -4.05
C VAL A 611 -7.59 -31.17 -4.87
N ARG A 612 -8.65 -31.98 -4.85
CA ARG A 612 -9.96 -31.59 -5.37
C ARG A 612 -11.00 -31.63 -4.27
N VAL A 613 -11.95 -30.72 -4.30
CA VAL A 613 -13.12 -30.76 -3.42
C VAL A 613 -14.34 -31.13 -4.23
N ALA A 614 -15.13 -32.07 -3.72
CA ALA A 614 -16.41 -32.47 -4.27
C ALA A 614 -17.54 -32.18 -3.25
N PRO A 615 -18.73 -31.75 -3.71
CA PRO A 615 -19.07 -31.46 -5.11
C PRO A 615 -18.39 -30.17 -5.61
N GLU A 616 -18.02 -30.13 -6.90
CA GLU A 616 -17.38 -28.94 -7.50
C GLU A 616 -18.34 -27.72 -7.52
N THR A 617 -19.64 -27.97 -7.51
CA THR A 617 -20.69 -26.93 -7.40
C THR A 617 -20.80 -26.30 -6.02
N GLY A 618 -20.07 -26.82 -5.02
CA GLY A 618 -20.16 -26.38 -3.64
C GLY A 618 -21.26 -27.04 -2.81
N VAL A 619 -21.27 -26.69 -1.53
CA VAL A 619 -22.10 -27.27 -0.48
C VAL A 619 -23.40 -26.47 -0.33
N ARG A 620 -24.52 -27.19 -0.33
CA ARG A 620 -25.84 -26.63 0.00
C ARG A 620 -26.17 -26.98 1.46
N LEU A 621 -26.23 -25.97 2.32
CA LEU A 621 -26.33 -26.16 3.77
C LEU A 621 -27.67 -25.59 4.29
N PRO A 622 -28.65 -26.43 4.63
CA PRO A 622 -29.91 -25.96 5.22
C PRO A 622 -29.70 -25.49 6.65
N VAL A 623 -30.39 -24.42 7.04
CA VAL A 623 -30.39 -23.95 8.43
C VAL A 623 -30.93 -24.99 9.40
N GLY A 624 -30.22 -25.19 10.50
CA GLY A 624 -30.47 -26.26 11.46
C GLY A 624 -30.01 -27.64 11.00
N GLY A 625 -29.35 -27.73 9.84
CA GLY A 625 -28.90 -28.98 9.24
C GLY A 625 -27.39 -29.04 9.04
N THR A 626 -26.97 -30.12 8.38
CA THR A 626 -25.56 -30.38 8.05
C THR A 626 -25.39 -30.74 6.60
N ALA A 627 -24.21 -30.46 6.05
CA ALA A 627 -23.83 -30.86 4.70
C ALA A 627 -22.36 -31.25 4.64
N THR A 628 -21.97 -32.04 3.65
CA THR A 628 -20.62 -32.60 3.55
C THR A 628 -19.90 -32.17 2.27
N ALA A 629 -18.57 -32.08 2.37
CA ALA A 629 -17.67 -31.97 1.22
C ALA A 629 -16.58 -33.03 1.31
N LEU A 630 -16.29 -33.70 0.21
CA LEU A 630 -15.22 -34.68 0.10
C LEU A 630 -13.98 -34.04 -0.52
N VAL A 631 -12.90 -33.99 0.26
CA VAL A 631 -11.57 -33.59 -0.15
C VAL A 631 -10.84 -34.81 -0.67
N ARG A 632 -10.57 -34.84 -1.98
CA ARG A 632 -9.85 -35.93 -2.66
C ARG A 632 -8.38 -35.61 -2.78
N ILE A 633 -7.53 -36.56 -2.41
CA ILE A 633 -6.06 -36.44 -2.44
C ILE A 633 -5.50 -37.64 -3.25
N PRO A 634 -4.69 -37.43 -4.30
CA PRO A 634 -4.33 -38.50 -5.24
C PRO A 634 -3.41 -39.61 -4.70
N ALA A 635 -2.71 -39.38 -3.58
CA ALA A 635 -1.88 -40.39 -2.93
C ALA A 635 -2.05 -40.26 -1.42
N ALA A 636 -2.41 -41.37 -0.74
CA ALA A 636 -2.67 -41.41 0.69
C ALA A 636 -1.40 -41.12 1.50
N PRO A 637 -1.20 -39.91 2.04
CA PRO A 637 -0.12 -39.67 2.98
C PRO A 637 -0.52 -40.23 4.35
N THR A 638 0.45 -40.42 5.23
CA THR A 638 0.16 -40.60 6.65
C THR A 638 -0.35 -39.25 7.19
N PHE A 639 -1.65 -39.14 7.49
CA PHE A 639 -2.30 -37.90 7.96
C PHE A 639 -1.94 -37.48 9.40
N ARG A 640 -0.85 -38.02 9.96
CA ARG A 640 -0.45 -37.73 11.34
C ARG A 640 -0.07 -36.26 11.47
N GLY A 641 -0.73 -35.57 12.41
CA GLY A 641 -0.47 -34.17 12.71
C GLY A 641 -1.18 -33.17 11.81
N ILE A 642 -2.09 -33.58 10.91
CA ILE A 642 -2.88 -32.64 10.11
C ILE A 642 -4.19 -32.29 10.84
N GLY A 643 -4.48 -31.00 10.98
CA GLY A 643 -5.75 -30.47 11.45
C GLY A 643 -6.39 -29.54 10.42
N LEU A 644 -7.72 -29.46 10.41
CA LEU A 644 -8.49 -28.62 9.50
C LEU A 644 -9.43 -27.71 10.29
N GLU A 645 -9.47 -26.43 9.94
CA GLU A 645 -10.29 -25.41 10.61
C GLU A 645 -10.83 -24.40 9.59
N LEU A 646 -11.96 -23.75 9.89
CA LEU A 646 -12.47 -22.66 9.05
C LEU A 646 -11.77 -21.34 9.37
N ILE A 647 -11.43 -20.56 8.35
CA ILE A 647 -10.93 -19.19 8.49
C ILE A 647 -12.10 -18.23 8.30
N ASP A 648 -12.39 -17.42 9.32
CA ASP A 648 -13.47 -16.42 9.35
C ASP A 648 -14.78 -16.96 8.71
N PRO A 649 -15.34 -18.07 9.23
CA PRO A 649 -16.55 -18.64 8.66
C PRO A 649 -17.71 -17.64 8.73
N PRO A 650 -18.65 -17.69 7.76
CA PRO A 650 -19.89 -16.94 7.86
C PRO A 650 -20.57 -17.18 9.21
N ARG A 651 -21.20 -16.14 9.76
CA ARG A 651 -21.88 -16.23 11.05
C ARG A 651 -22.83 -17.43 11.08
N GLY A 652 -22.78 -18.19 12.17
CA GLY A 652 -23.63 -19.37 12.39
C GLY A 652 -23.18 -20.64 11.66
N ILE A 653 -22.05 -20.63 10.94
CA ILE A 653 -21.52 -21.80 10.23
C ILE A 653 -20.27 -22.33 10.92
N SER A 654 -20.18 -23.65 11.09
CA SER A 654 -19.01 -24.31 11.68
C SER A 654 -18.63 -25.58 10.91
N LEU A 655 -17.37 -25.99 11.07
CA LEU A 655 -16.89 -27.32 10.72
C LEU A 655 -17.10 -28.22 11.93
N SER A 656 -18.11 -29.09 11.88
CA SER A 656 -18.54 -29.91 13.03
C SER A 656 -17.82 -31.25 13.11
N ALA A 657 -17.36 -31.80 11.98
CA ALA A 657 -16.55 -33.01 11.97
C ALA A 657 -15.60 -33.09 10.77
N VAL A 658 -14.49 -33.79 10.97
CA VAL A 658 -13.53 -34.18 9.92
C VAL A 658 -13.31 -35.68 10.05
N THR A 659 -13.74 -36.45 9.06
CA THR A 659 -13.58 -37.91 9.02
C THR A 659 -12.56 -38.29 7.95
N THR A 660 -11.68 -39.23 8.27
CA THR A 660 -10.73 -39.74 7.29
C THR A 660 -11.46 -40.72 6.37
N HIS A 661 -11.28 -40.55 5.07
CA HIS A 661 -11.85 -41.40 4.03
C HIS A 661 -10.70 -42.03 3.21
N PRO A 662 -10.83 -43.23 2.62
CA PRO A 662 -9.77 -43.83 1.80
C PRO A 662 -9.24 -42.93 0.66
N ALA A 663 -10.10 -42.04 0.16
CA ALA A 663 -9.77 -41.06 -0.89
C ALA A 663 -9.31 -39.69 -0.38
N GLY A 664 -9.27 -39.45 0.94
CA GLY A 664 -8.89 -38.16 1.56
C GLY A 664 -9.67 -37.84 2.83
N PHE A 665 -10.35 -36.68 2.88
CA PHE A 665 -11.13 -36.23 4.05
C PHE A 665 -12.57 -35.95 3.69
N GLU A 666 -13.51 -36.35 4.54
CA GLU A 666 -14.88 -35.84 4.50
C GLU A 666 -15.03 -34.76 5.57
N LEU A 667 -15.49 -33.59 5.15
CA LEU A 667 -15.74 -32.42 5.99
C LEU A 667 -17.23 -32.29 6.19
N ARG A 668 -17.68 -32.24 7.45
CA ARG A 668 -19.09 -31.99 7.79
C ARG A 668 -19.24 -30.59 8.34
N PHE A 669 -20.10 -29.82 7.71
CA PHE A 669 -20.46 -28.46 8.12
C PHE A 669 -21.84 -28.46 8.76
N GLU A 670 -22.06 -27.52 9.67
CA GLU A 670 -23.34 -27.29 10.35
C GLU A 670 -23.72 -25.82 10.26
N ALA A 671 -25.01 -25.54 10.07
CA ALA A 671 -25.58 -24.19 10.12
C ALA A 671 -26.54 -24.05 11.31
N ARG A 672 -26.23 -23.11 12.21
CA ARG A 672 -27.11 -22.71 13.30
C ARG A 672 -28.28 -21.85 12.79
N PRO A 673 -29.36 -21.68 13.58
CA PRO A 673 -30.51 -20.86 13.21
C PRO A 673 -30.19 -19.43 12.75
N ASP A 674 -29.12 -18.81 13.29
CA ASP A 674 -28.68 -17.46 12.93
C ASP A 674 -27.87 -17.38 11.62
N ALA A 675 -27.59 -18.52 10.96
CA ALA A 675 -26.83 -18.56 9.71
C ALA A 675 -27.52 -17.86 8.53
N LEU A 676 -28.86 -17.76 8.52
CA LEU A 676 -29.61 -17.00 7.49
C LEU A 676 -29.47 -15.48 7.64
N ALA A 677 -29.11 -14.99 8.83
CA ALA A 677 -28.86 -13.57 9.05
C ALA A 677 -27.49 -13.13 8.52
N SER A 678 -26.64 -14.09 8.13
CA SER A 678 -25.34 -13.81 7.54
C SER A 678 -25.52 -13.27 6.11
N ARG A 679 -25.10 -12.02 5.90
CA ARG A 679 -24.88 -11.45 4.55
C ARG A 679 -23.54 -11.89 3.95
N ASP A 680 -22.76 -12.75 4.63
CA ASP A 680 -21.42 -13.13 4.18
C ASP A 680 -21.47 -14.09 2.98
N PRO A 681 -20.82 -13.71 1.87
CA PRO A 681 -20.87 -14.48 0.64
C PRO A 681 -19.95 -15.71 0.65
N GLY A 682 -20.56 -16.84 0.28
CA GLY A 682 -20.17 -17.52 -0.94
C GLY A 682 -19.21 -18.69 -0.83
N ASN A 683 -18.20 -18.66 0.05
CA ASN A 683 -17.23 -19.75 0.16
C ASN A 683 -16.83 -20.09 1.61
N LEU A 684 -16.60 -21.37 1.88
CA LEU A 684 -15.92 -21.86 3.06
C LEU A 684 -14.43 -22.01 2.77
N ILE A 685 -13.59 -21.34 3.57
CA ILE A 685 -12.13 -21.42 3.50
C ILE A 685 -11.64 -22.31 4.64
N VAL A 686 -11.09 -23.48 4.28
CA VAL A 686 -10.59 -24.46 5.25
C VAL A 686 -9.07 -24.37 5.32
N GLN A 687 -8.53 -23.88 6.44
CA GLN A 687 -7.10 -23.86 6.72
C GLN A 687 -6.58 -25.27 6.99
N VAL A 688 -5.39 -25.54 6.48
CA VAL A 688 -4.63 -26.75 6.80
C VAL A 688 -3.56 -26.39 7.82
N LEU A 689 -3.63 -27.06 8.98
CA LEU A 689 -2.74 -26.88 10.11
C LEU A 689 -1.88 -28.14 10.27
N PHE A 690 -0.60 -27.98 10.54
CA PHE A 690 0.32 -29.08 10.82
C PHE A 690 0.86 -29.00 12.25
N THR A 691 0.89 -30.13 12.94
CA THR A 691 1.53 -30.31 14.24
C THR A 691 2.80 -31.12 14.06
N PRO A 692 4.00 -30.52 14.23
CA PRO A 692 5.26 -31.25 14.14
C PRO A 692 5.36 -32.40 15.14
N PRO A 693 6.03 -33.51 14.81
CA PRO A 693 6.27 -34.60 15.77
C PRO A 693 6.98 -34.10 17.03
N GLY A 694 6.41 -34.38 18.21
CA GLY A 694 6.95 -33.94 19.51
C GLY A 694 6.71 -32.46 19.85
N GLY A 695 6.00 -31.71 19.00
CA GLY A 695 5.58 -30.34 19.27
C GLY A 695 4.10 -30.23 19.63
N ASN A 696 3.75 -29.24 20.44
CA ASN A 696 2.34 -28.94 20.81
C ASN A 696 1.72 -27.79 20.01
N ARG A 697 2.50 -27.13 19.13
CA ARG A 697 2.04 -25.96 18.38
C ARG A 697 1.58 -26.36 16.98
N ARG A 698 0.36 -25.97 16.63
CA ARG A 698 -0.19 -26.05 15.27
C ARG A 698 0.30 -24.87 14.44
N VAL A 699 0.78 -25.13 13.23
CA VAL A 699 1.23 -24.10 12.28
C VAL A 699 0.40 -24.14 11.00
N PRO A 700 -0.10 -23.00 10.50
CA PRO A 700 -0.74 -22.94 9.18
C PRO A 700 0.26 -23.30 8.09
N ILE A 701 -0.14 -24.20 7.20
CA ILE A 701 0.68 -24.59 6.04
C ILE A 701 0.00 -24.27 4.71
N GLY A 702 -1.24 -23.75 4.73
CA GLY A 702 -2.01 -23.35 3.55
C GLY A 702 -3.51 -23.53 3.78
N CYS A 703 -4.29 -23.57 2.71
CA CYS A 703 -5.73 -23.89 2.77
C CYS A 703 -6.11 -24.89 1.67
N LEU A 704 -7.27 -25.54 1.84
CA LEU A 704 -7.92 -26.29 0.77
C LEU A 704 -8.46 -25.34 -0.31
N PRO A 705 -8.73 -25.83 -1.54
CA PRO A 705 -9.52 -25.07 -2.50
C PRO A 705 -10.84 -24.58 -1.86
N ALA A 706 -11.20 -23.32 -2.11
CA ALA A 706 -12.43 -22.70 -1.63
C ALA A 706 -13.63 -23.58 -1.98
N ILE A 707 -14.52 -23.77 -1.01
CA ILE A 707 -15.71 -24.59 -1.17
C ILE A 707 -16.90 -23.65 -1.28
N PRO A 708 -17.53 -23.50 -2.47
CA PRO A 708 -18.69 -22.64 -2.59
C PRO A 708 -19.79 -23.08 -1.64
N LEU A 709 -20.51 -22.13 -1.08
CA LEU A 709 -21.52 -22.33 -0.06
C LEU A 709 -22.82 -21.65 -0.48
N GLN A 710 -23.90 -22.41 -0.38
CA GLN A 710 -25.25 -21.90 -0.48
C GLN A 710 -26.02 -22.26 0.79
N VAL A 711 -26.38 -21.27 1.60
CA VAL A 711 -27.24 -21.47 2.77
C VAL A 711 -28.70 -21.53 2.31
N LEU A 712 -29.42 -22.56 2.75
CA LEU A 712 -30.84 -22.76 2.41
C LEU A 712 -31.73 -22.45 3.62
N PRO A 713 -32.95 -21.92 3.41
CA PRO A 713 -33.94 -21.80 4.47
C PRO A 713 -34.17 -23.13 5.21
N ALA A 714 -34.58 -23.05 6.48
CA ALA A 714 -34.95 -24.25 7.23
C ALA A 714 -36.02 -25.04 6.46
N ALA A 715 -35.84 -26.36 6.36
CA ALA A 715 -36.84 -27.21 5.73
C ALA A 715 -38.17 -27.07 6.50
N LYS A 716 -39.27 -26.77 5.81
CA LYS A 716 -40.60 -26.81 6.43
C LYS A 716 -40.82 -28.24 6.97
N PRO A 717 -41.25 -28.41 8.23
CA PRO A 717 -41.60 -29.73 8.72
C PRO A 717 -42.71 -30.29 7.83
N ARG A 718 -42.52 -31.53 7.36
CA ARG A 718 -43.52 -32.27 6.58
C ARG A 718 -44.64 -32.75 7.47
#